data_AF-A0A4S1DVL7-F1
#
_entry.id   AF-A0A4S1DVL7-F1
#
_cell.length_a   1.000
_cell.length_b   1.000
_cell.length_c   1.000
_cell.angle_alpha   90.00
_cell.angle_beta   90.00
_cell.angle_gamma   90.00
#
_symmetry.space_group_name_H-M   'P 1'
#
loop_
_entity.id
_entity.type
_entity.pdbx_description
1 polymer ?
#
loop_
_entity_poly.entity_id
_entity_poly.type
_entity_poly.pdbx_seq_one_letter_code
_entity_poly.pdbx_strand_id
1 'polypeptide(L)'
;MVLITCIIESGIALLQYFEVIETSNDYFKLLGSFKTPNFLGAYLGIGFSCLMWFFIVNKIEQKNMLIIGAICFLFIGIIIVITNSRSTWLSLLCSMIVLFITSKKSKQVLKKLPIATKIIGAVLFIVISIFASKFLYSLKPESVNGRALVAKITLQEIGKKPILGHGLFSFSGGYNRAKADYFLEAERSWEEIKNASYVFTPFNDYLLIAYEFGLLALFISFSMILYLIIKMKINPKTRLGCVLLVSVSVLALFTSPSSNFLLMFLGLLGLALIVTFGNFKVFILRLNKHLIYGMRLSFIILALASFYILINKGIGIKHFRDYTLSNKKALDREKIISLSMFTYNHGFSDAHLGKLLYDSGYKEDGYKYMEKAFFISSAPRIGKLLASYYIKDGNYKKAEEIYRLNIATEPYRYEGQMDLLSLMDKTNRYLEFTKIADKIINFPVKVPSEKVNNYKKIANLKAKKYSKLINSLPDLKGSLSNGKLVNSPILKKALPYKIYLPPIDKINKKLPVIYINDGYSYIRKGRLAKTLDSLIVNNIIKPVAAIFLDPRDKNENWKNIRQELFLCNPHFVDFFTDELIPKIEKLYPVSNNRKDRTILGVSFGGLAASYLGDQVPHIFKNIAMQSPAFHTCPDIYKSYELKPKKDLKIYLSFGTGRDTEKQDIPMVNILKSKGYELKVDIIENGGHNWNIWKEQLDNILVYFYGTPELPQTNQ
;
A
#
# COMPACT_ATOMS: atom_id res chain seq x y z
N MET A 1 -27.07 32.37 -17.00
CA MET A 1 -26.80 30.92 -16.83
C MET A 1 -26.27 30.57 -15.44
N VAL A 2 -25.07 31.01 -15.03
CA VAL A 2 -24.48 30.68 -13.69
C VAL A 2 -25.42 30.98 -12.51
N LEU A 3 -26.11 32.13 -12.52
CA LEU A 3 -27.07 32.47 -11.47
C LEU A 3 -28.29 31.54 -11.43
N ILE A 4 -28.83 31.18 -12.60
CA ILE A 4 -29.98 30.27 -12.73
C ILE A 4 -29.60 28.90 -12.16
N THR A 5 -28.43 28.38 -12.52
CA THR A 5 -27.98 27.09 -11.99
C THR A 5 -27.66 27.17 -10.50
N CYS A 6 -27.17 28.29 -9.96
CA CYS A 6 -27.03 28.45 -8.50
C CYS A 6 -28.38 28.39 -7.76
N ILE A 7 -29.45 28.95 -8.34
CA ILE A 7 -30.80 28.87 -7.77
C ILE A 7 -31.31 27.43 -7.80
N ILE A 8 -31.14 26.73 -8.93
CA ILE A 8 -31.51 25.32 -9.07
C ILE A 8 -30.76 24.46 -8.04
N GLU A 9 -29.44 24.62 -7.93
CA GLU A 9 -28.62 23.90 -6.95
C GLU A 9 -29.02 24.22 -5.51
N SER A 10 -29.38 25.46 -5.21
CA SER A 10 -29.88 25.85 -3.89
C SER A 10 -31.23 25.19 -3.58
N GLY A 11 -32.11 25.07 -4.57
CA GLY A 11 -33.38 24.34 -4.44
C GLY A 11 -33.18 22.84 -4.20
N ILE A 12 -32.32 22.18 -4.98
CA ILE A 12 -31.98 20.76 -4.79
C ILE A 12 -31.38 20.55 -3.40
N ALA A 13 -30.44 21.41 -2.99
CA ALA A 13 -29.80 21.34 -1.69
C ALA A 13 -30.80 21.50 -0.53
N LEU A 14 -31.80 22.37 -0.68
CA LEU A 14 -32.86 22.55 0.31
C LEU A 14 -33.76 21.32 0.42
N LEU A 15 -34.16 20.74 -0.72
CA LEU A 15 -34.96 19.51 -0.75
C LEU A 15 -34.20 18.33 -0.12
N GLN A 16 -32.89 18.23 -0.36
CA GLN A 16 -32.03 17.24 0.32
C GLN A 16 -31.94 17.48 1.83
N TYR A 17 -31.83 18.73 2.25
CA TYR A 17 -31.75 19.08 3.67
C TYR A 17 -33.00 18.64 4.46
N PHE A 18 -34.17 18.74 3.84
CA PHE A 18 -35.44 18.26 4.38
C PHE A 18 -35.74 16.80 4.05
N GLU A 19 -34.77 16.05 3.52
CA GLU A 19 -34.88 14.61 3.22
C GLU A 19 -36.00 14.27 2.23
N VAL A 20 -36.43 15.24 1.40
CA VAL A 20 -37.39 15.05 0.30
C VAL A 20 -36.74 14.32 -0.88
N ILE A 21 -35.44 14.56 -1.09
CA ILE A 21 -34.62 13.89 -2.11
C ILE A 21 -33.41 13.28 -1.43
N GLU A 22 -33.10 12.02 -1.77
CA GLU A 22 -31.92 11.35 -1.25
C GLU A 22 -30.61 11.99 -1.72
N THR A 23 -29.61 11.96 -0.84
CA THR A 23 -28.26 12.38 -1.16
C THR A 23 -27.46 11.22 -1.73
N SER A 24 -26.58 11.51 -2.70
CA SER A 24 -25.68 10.50 -3.29
C SER A 24 -24.61 9.95 -2.33
N ASN A 25 -24.61 10.40 -1.07
CA ASN A 25 -23.63 10.07 -0.05
C ASN A 25 -24.32 10.01 1.32
N ASP A 26 -24.13 8.90 2.02
CA ASP A 26 -24.78 8.61 3.31
C ASP A 26 -24.31 9.52 4.46
N TYR A 27 -23.18 10.22 4.29
CA TYR A 27 -22.58 11.06 5.34
C TYR A 27 -23.05 12.51 5.33
N PHE A 28 -23.60 13.01 4.21
CA PHE A 28 -23.93 14.42 4.04
C PHE A 28 -25.36 14.61 3.60
N LYS A 29 -26.14 15.32 4.42
CA LYS A 29 -27.55 15.65 4.14
C LYS A 29 -27.77 16.76 3.10
N LEU A 30 -26.72 17.45 2.67
CA LEU A 30 -26.83 18.59 1.75
C LEU A 30 -25.65 18.63 0.79
N LEU A 31 -25.92 18.43 -0.51
CA LEU A 31 -24.89 18.29 -1.54
C LEU A 31 -25.22 19.04 -2.85
N GLY A 32 -26.49 19.32 -3.13
CA GLY A 32 -26.93 19.67 -4.48
C GLY A 32 -26.60 18.52 -5.44
N SER A 33 -26.05 18.86 -6.61
CA SER A 33 -25.47 17.90 -7.56
C SER A 33 -23.99 17.59 -7.32
N PHE A 34 -23.39 18.13 -6.24
CA PHE A 34 -21.96 17.99 -5.96
C PHE A 34 -21.64 16.79 -5.06
N LYS A 35 -20.34 16.44 -5.00
CA LYS A 35 -19.85 15.34 -4.16
C LYS A 35 -19.64 15.72 -2.69
N THR A 36 -19.52 17.02 -2.39
CA THR A 36 -19.27 17.52 -1.03
C THR A 36 -19.96 18.87 -0.81
N PRO A 37 -20.34 19.21 0.44
CA PRO A 37 -20.91 20.52 0.77
C PRO A 37 -19.94 21.68 0.47
N ASN A 38 -18.62 21.44 0.55
CA ASN A 38 -17.61 22.45 0.23
C ASN A 38 -17.63 22.85 -1.25
N PHE A 39 -17.85 21.92 -2.17
CA PHE A 39 -17.94 22.24 -3.60
C PHE A 39 -19.23 22.99 -3.94
N LEU A 40 -20.36 22.58 -3.35
CA LEU A 40 -21.61 23.33 -3.47
C LEU A 40 -21.43 24.75 -2.92
N GLY A 41 -20.91 24.88 -1.69
CA GLY A 41 -20.65 26.18 -1.08
C GLY A 41 -19.69 27.04 -1.91
N ALA A 42 -18.65 26.44 -2.51
CA ALA A 42 -17.74 27.15 -3.41
C ALA A 42 -18.46 27.67 -4.66
N TYR A 43 -19.27 26.84 -5.30
CA TYR A 43 -20.04 27.20 -6.48
C TYR A 43 -21.06 28.31 -6.19
N LEU A 44 -21.86 28.15 -5.14
CA LEU A 44 -22.83 29.15 -4.68
C LEU A 44 -22.16 30.46 -4.27
N GLY A 45 -20.98 30.41 -3.64
CA GLY A 45 -20.19 31.60 -3.32
C GLY A 45 -19.73 32.37 -4.55
N ILE A 46 -19.31 31.67 -5.60
CA ILE A 46 -18.99 32.33 -6.88
C ILE A 46 -20.25 32.93 -7.50
N GLY A 47 -21.38 32.20 -7.47
CA GLY A 47 -22.68 32.68 -7.93
C GLY A 47 -23.13 33.95 -7.20
N PHE A 48 -23.02 33.95 -5.87
CA PHE A 48 -23.32 35.10 -5.02
C PHE A 48 -22.40 36.29 -5.35
N SER A 49 -21.10 36.04 -5.59
CA SER A 49 -20.16 37.08 -6.03
C SER A 49 -20.53 37.66 -7.41
N CYS A 50 -21.03 36.82 -8.33
CA CYS A 50 -21.56 37.27 -9.62
C CYS A 50 -22.82 38.12 -9.44
N LEU A 51 -23.70 37.75 -8.50
CA LEU A 51 -24.91 38.51 -8.18
C LEU A 51 -24.56 39.89 -7.61
N MET A 52 -23.59 39.94 -6.68
CA MET A 52 -23.04 41.21 -6.17
C MET A 52 -22.47 42.06 -7.30
N TRP A 53 -21.66 41.47 -8.17
CA TRP A 53 -21.14 42.17 -9.35
C TRP A 53 -22.28 42.73 -10.21
N PHE A 54 -23.32 41.94 -10.49
CA PHE A 54 -24.43 42.34 -11.34
C PHE A 54 -25.14 43.59 -10.81
N PHE A 55 -25.48 43.63 -9.52
CA PHE A 55 -26.17 44.78 -8.92
C PHE A 55 -25.24 45.98 -8.69
N ILE A 56 -24.03 45.76 -8.15
CA ILE A 56 -23.10 46.85 -7.79
C ILE A 56 -22.51 47.51 -9.04
N VAL A 57 -22.18 46.74 -10.08
CA VAL A 57 -21.46 47.25 -11.25
C VAL A 57 -22.41 47.78 -12.32
N ASN A 58 -23.57 47.13 -12.54
CA ASN A 58 -24.53 47.60 -13.54
C ASN A 58 -25.51 48.65 -13.00
N LYS A 59 -25.46 48.97 -11.68
CA LYS A 59 -26.32 49.98 -11.04
C LYS A 59 -27.80 49.78 -11.35
N ILE A 60 -28.30 48.57 -11.10
CA ILE A 60 -29.70 48.24 -11.36
C ILE A 60 -30.58 48.95 -10.33
N GLU A 61 -31.49 49.81 -10.80
CA GLU A 61 -32.42 50.59 -9.95
C GLU A 61 -33.88 50.14 -10.11
N GLN A 62 -34.17 49.25 -11.06
CA GLN A 62 -35.52 48.73 -11.30
C GLN A 62 -36.03 47.93 -10.09
N LYS A 63 -37.15 48.35 -9.50
CA LYS A 63 -37.74 47.76 -8.27
C LYS A 63 -37.94 46.24 -8.37
N ASN A 64 -38.50 45.75 -9.47
CA ASN A 64 -38.74 44.30 -9.64
C ASN A 64 -37.43 43.50 -9.67
N MET A 65 -36.40 44.02 -10.33
CA MET A 65 -35.09 43.38 -10.37
C MET A 65 -34.40 43.42 -9.00
N LEU A 66 -34.58 44.49 -8.23
CA LEU A 66 -34.06 44.57 -6.85
C LEU A 66 -34.73 43.55 -5.93
N ILE A 67 -36.05 43.37 -6.03
CA ILE A 67 -36.79 42.36 -5.26
C ILE A 67 -36.32 40.95 -5.62
N ILE A 68 -36.25 40.63 -6.93
CA ILE A 68 -35.74 39.34 -7.41
C ILE A 68 -34.30 39.12 -6.91
N GLY A 69 -33.46 40.15 -6.98
CA GLY A 69 -32.10 40.11 -6.46
C GLY A 69 -32.02 39.82 -4.97
N ALA A 70 -32.83 40.50 -4.16
CA ALA A 70 -32.89 40.29 -2.71
C ALA A 70 -33.32 38.86 -2.35
N ILE A 71 -34.33 38.33 -3.05
CA ILE A 71 -34.77 36.94 -2.90
C ILE A 71 -33.62 35.98 -3.25
N CYS A 72 -32.93 36.21 -4.37
CA CYS A 72 -31.79 35.38 -4.77
C CYS A 72 -30.64 35.43 -3.76
N PHE A 73 -30.31 36.62 -3.22
CA PHE A 73 -29.29 36.78 -2.19
C PHE A 73 -29.63 36.02 -0.91
N LEU A 74 -30.87 36.15 -0.44
CA LEU A 74 -31.34 35.46 0.75
C LEU A 74 -31.34 33.94 0.54
N PHE A 75 -31.89 33.48 -0.58
CA PHE A 75 -31.99 32.06 -0.90
C PHE A 75 -30.62 31.37 -1.02
N ILE A 76 -29.72 31.94 -1.82
CA ILE A 76 -28.36 31.42 -1.97
C ILE A 76 -27.58 31.56 -0.64
N GLY A 77 -27.76 32.67 0.07
CA GLY A 77 -27.10 32.95 1.35
C GLY A 77 -27.42 31.93 2.43
N ILE A 78 -28.70 31.54 2.57
CA ILE A 78 -29.13 30.51 3.52
C ILE A 78 -28.39 29.19 3.24
N ILE A 79 -28.34 28.74 1.99
CA ILE A 79 -27.66 27.48 1.65
C ILE A 79 -26.14 27.59 1.91
N ILE A 80 -25.51 28.73 1.61
CA ILE A 80 -24.10 28.96 1.93
C ILE A 80 -23.84 28.81 3.43
N VAL A 81 -24.70 29.36 4.30
CA VAL A 81 -24.59 29.19 5.76
C VAL A 81 -24.68 27.70 6.13
N ILE A 82 -25.66 26.98 5.60
CA ILE A 82 -25.85 25.55 5.91
C ILE A 82 -24.67 24.70 5.43
N THR A 83 -24.01 25.05 4.31
CA THR A 83 -22.83 24.33 3.82
C THR A 83 -21.65 24.33 4.80
N ASN A 84 -21.60 25.27 5.75
CA ASN A 84 -20.51 25.44 6.71
C ASN A 84 -19.10 25.57 6.07
N SER A 85 -19.03 26.06 4.83
CA SER A 85 -17.78 26.21 4.07
C SER A 85 -17.06 27.53 4.41
N ARG A 86 -16.02 27.48 5.24
CA ARG A 86 -15.21 28.67 5.63
C ARG A 86 -14.49 29.32 4.45
N SER A 87 -13.98 28.50 3.54
CA SER A 87 -13.31 28.97 2.32
C SER A 87 -14.26 29.75 1.41
N THR A 88 -15.56 29.41 1.41
CA THR A 88 -16.57 30.19 0.69
C THR A 88 -16.70 31.60 1.25
N TRP A 89 -16.82 31.74 2.57
CA TRP A 89 -16.91 33.06 3.22
C TRP A 89 -15.68 33.92 2.97
N LEU A 90 -14.48 33.33 3.05
CA LEU A 90 -13.25 34.03 2.73
C LEU A 90 -13.19 34.47 1.25
N SER A 91 -13.62 33.60 0.34
CA SER A 91 -13.73 33.91 -1.09
C SER A 91 -14.71 35.06 -1.33
N LEU A 92 -15.88 35.07 -0.69
CA LEU A 92 -16.87 36.14 -0.78
C LEU A 92 -16.32 37.48 -0.31
N LEU A 93 -15.64 37.49 0.84
CA LEU A 93 -14.98 38.68 1.37
C LEU A 93 -13.95 39.23 0.38
N CYS A 94 -13.08 38.38 -0.16
CA CYS A 94 -12.08 38.79 -1.14
C CYS A 94 -12.73 39.33 -2.43
N SER A 95 -13.79 38.69 -2.93
CA SER A 95 -14.55 39.17 -4.08
C SER A 95 -15.22 40.52 -3.84
N MET A 96 -15.75 40.75 -2.64
CA MET A 96 -16.31 42.04 -2.24
C MET A 96 -15.24 43.13 -2.21
N ILE A 97 -14.05 42.83 -1.65
CA ILE A 97 -12.89 43.73 -1.63
C ILE A 97 -12.46 44.07 -3.06
N VAL A 98 -12.40 43.09 -3.96
CA VAL A 98 -12.08 43.31 -5.38
C VAL A 98 -13.11 44.23 -6.03
N LEU A 99 -14.41 44.00 -5.82
CA LEU A 99 -15.46 44.88 -6.35
C LEU A 99 -15.31 46.31 -5.84
N PHE A 100 -14.96 46.49 -4.56
CA PHE A 100 -14.74 47.80 -3.96
C PHE A 100 -13.50 48.51 -4.53
N ILE A 101 -12.32 47.87 -4.49
CA ILE A 101 -11.04 48.45 -4.92
C ILE A 101 -11.03 48.73 -6.43
N THR A 102 -11.75 47.93 -7.23
CA THR A 102 -11.84 48.15 -8.68
C THR A 102 -12.85 49.25 -9.06
N SER A 103 -13.60 49.82 -8.11
CA SER A 103 -14.51 50.92 -8.38
C SER A 103 -13.76 52.23 -8.70
N LYS A 104 -14.31 53.08 -9.58
CA LYS A 104 -13.69 54.37 -9.94
C LYS A 104 -13.52 55.28 -8.71
N LYS A 105 -14.53 55.33 -7.85
CA LYS A 105 -14.56 56.16 -6.63
C LYS A 105 -13.47 55.71 -5.64
N SER A 106 -13.39 54.41 -5.34
CA SER A 106 -12.37 53.87 -4.43
C SER A 106 -10.96 54.05 -5.00
N LYS A 107 -10.76 53.87 -6.32
CA LYS A 107 -9.45 54.15 -6.94
C LYS A 107 -8.99 55.60 -6.77
N GLN A 108 -9.90 56.57 -6.90
CA GLN A 108 -9.57 57.98 -6.70
C GLN A 108 -9.18 58.25 -5.24
N VAL A 109 -9.93 57.68 -4.28
CA VAL A 109 -9.63 57.78 -2.85
C VAL A 109 -8.28 57.11 -2.52
N LEU A 110 -8.06 55.87 -2.94
CA LEU A 110 -6.80 55.15 -2.68
C LEU A 110 -5.58 55.85 -3.29
N LYS A 111 -5.72 56.51 -4.45
CA LYS A 111 -4.62 57.31 -5.02
C LYS A 111 -4.25 58.51 -4.16
N LYS A 112 -5.25 59.17 -3.56
CA LYS A 112 -5.05 60.36 -2.70
C LYS A 112 -4.50 60.03 -1.31
N LEU A 113 -4.61 58.79 -0.85
CA LEU A 113 -4.08 58.38 0.46
C LEU A 113 -2.54 58.43 0.51
N PRO A 114 -1.94 59.08 1.53
CA PRO A 114 -0.49 59.09 1.72
C PRO A 114 0.06 57.69 1.97
N ILE A 115 1.32 57.46 1.61
CA ILE A 115 1.98 56.15 1.71
C ILE A 115 1.93 55.59 3.14
N ALA A 116 2.08 56.44 4.17
CA ALA A 116 1.99 56.02 5.57
C ALA A 116 0.63 55.39 5.91
N THR A 117 -0.49 55.96 5.44
CA THR A 117 -1.84 55.39 5.67
C THR A 117 -2.05 54.07 4.94
N LYS A 118 -1.43 53.88 3.77
CA LYS A 118 -1.44 52.60 3.04
C LYS A 118 -0.66 51.53 3.79
N ILE A 119 0.50 51.89 4.35
CA ILE A 119 1.31 51.00 5.18
C ILE A 119 0.57 50.62 6.46
N ILE A 120 0.01 51.60 7.19
CA ILE A 120 -0.79 51.35 8.41
C ILE A 120 -1.97 50.43 8.10
N GLY A 121 -2.71 50.71 7.01
CA GLY A 121 -3.80 49.85 6.57
C GLY A 121 -3.36 48.42 6.22
N ALA A 122 -2.21 48.27 5.56
CA ALA A 122 -1.64 46.96 5.25
C ALA A 122 -1.21 46.19 6.53
N VAL A 123 -0.56 46.87 7.48
CA VAL A 123 -0.18 46.29 8.77
C VAL A 123 -1.42 45.88 9.56
N LEU A 124 -2.44 46.75 9.66
CA LEU A 124 -3.70 46.45 10.34
C LEU A 124 -4.40 45.24 9.70
N PHE A 125 -4.40 45.15 8.37
CA PHE A 125 -4.92 44.00 7.65
C PHE A 125 -4.16 42.71 7.98
N ILE A 126 -2.82 42.75 8.05
CA ILE A 126 -2.00 41.59 8.45
C ILE A 126 -2.36 41.16 9.88
N VAL A 127 -2.45 42.12 10.83
CA VAL A 127 -2.81 41.84 12.22
C VAL A 127 -4.20 41.20 12.31
N ILE A 128 -5.22 41.80 11.68
CA ILE A 128 -6.58 41.24 11.62
C ILE A 128 -6.57 39.84 11.00
N SER A 129 -5.78 39.63 9.95
CA SER A 129 -5.66 38.32 9.29
C SER A 129 -5.08 37.27 10.23
N ILE A 130 -4.06 37.60 11.02
CA ILE A 130 -3.46 36.69 12.02
C ILE A 130 -4.50 36.31 13.09
N PHE A 131 -5.24 37.29 13.64
CA PHE A 131 -6.30 37.02 14.61
C PHE A 131 -7.44 36.19 14.01
N ALA A 132 -7.87 36.51 12.78
CA ALA A 132 -8.89 35.75 12.06
C ALA A 132 -8.43 34.32 11.78
N SER A 133 -7.17 34.10 11.40
CA SER A 133 -6.59 32.77 11.21
C SER A 133 -6.57 31.97 12.51
N LYS A 134 -6.21 32.58 13.65
CA LYS A 134 -6.25 31.93 14.97
C LYS A 134 -7.67 31.55 15.38
N PHE A 135 -8.64 32.44 15.15
CA PHE A 135 -10.06 32.16 15.40
C PHE A 135 -10.57 31.03 14.50
N LEU A 136 -10.31 31.09 13.19
CA LEU A 136 -10.71 30.05 12.23
C LEU A 136 -10.09 28.69 12.55
N TYR A 137 -8.86 28.66 13.07
CA TYR A 137 -8.22 27.44 13.58
C TYR A 137 -9.01 26.84 14.75
N SER A 138 -9.36 27.67 15.74
CA SER A 138 -10.10 27.22 16.94
C SER A 138 -11.45 26.56 16.62
N LEU A 139 -12.09 26.95 15.51
CA LEU A 139 -13.39 26.40 15.13
C LEU A 139 -13.34 24.98 14.55
N LYS A 140 -12.21 24.48 13.99
CA LYS A 140 -12.09 23.09 13.47
C LYS A 140 -10.62 22.66 13.34
N PRO A 141 -9.91 22.51 14.46
CA PRO A 141 -8.48 22.25 14.47
C PRO A 141 -8.10 20.95 13.74
N GLU A 142 -8.92 19.90 13.84
CA GLU A 142 -8.66 18.62 13.16
C GLU A 142 -8.57 18.74 11.64
N SER A 143 -9.46 19.53 11.02
CA SER A 143 -9.41 19.75 9.57
C SER A 143 -8.18 20.53 9.16
N VAL A 144 -7.68 21.44 10.01
CA VAL A 144 -6.48 22.22 9.72
C VAL A 144 -5.24 21.35 9.91
N ASN A 145 -5.16 20.59 11.00
CA ASN A 145 -4.03 19.69 11.29
C ASN A 145 -3.91 18.58 10.23
N GLY A 146 -5.04 18.01 9.77
CA GLY A 146 -5.05 17.08 8.63
C GLY A 146 -4.41 17.68 7.38
N ARG A 147 -4.82 18.88 6.99
CA ARG A 147 -4.26 19.58 5.82
C ARG A 147 -2.80 20.00 6.02
N ALA A 148 -2.41 20.35 7.23
CA ALA A 148 -1.03 20.66 7.57
C ALA A 148 -0.12 19.43 7.38
N LEU A 149 -0.58 18.24 7.80
CA LEU A 149 0.13 16.98 7.53
C LEU A 149 0.24 16.71 6.03
N VAL A 150 -0.85 16.91 5.27
CA VAL A 150 -0.81 16.77 3.80
C VAL A 150 0.22 17.72 3.17
N ALA A 151 0.20 18.99 3.57
CA ALA A 151 1.13 20.00 3.08
C ALA A 151 2.58 19.66 3.44
N LYS A 152 2.84 19.21 4.68
CA LYS A 152 4.17 18.80 5.17
C LYS A 152 4.78 17.72 4.27
N ILE A 153 4.07 16.62 4.06
CA ILE A 153 4.57 15.50 3.23
C ILE A 153 4.66 15.91 1.76
N THR A 154 3.70 16.71 1.26
CA THR A 154 3.74 17.21 -0.13
C THR A 154 4.95 18.11 -0.37
N LEU A 155 5.31 18.98 0.58
CA LEU A 155 6.50 19.83 0.47
C LEU A 155 7.80 19.01 0.48
N GLN A 156 7.86 17.94 1.27
CA GLN A 156 8.99 17.00 1.24
C GLN A 156 9.14 16.35 -0.15
N GLU A 157 8.03 15.91 -0.75
CA GLU A 157 8.05 15.34 -2.10
C GLU A 157 8.39 16.37 -3.18
N ILE A 158 7.90 17.60 -3.08
CA ILE A 158 8.31 18.70 -3.98
C ILE A 158 9.82 18.91 -3.90
N GLY A 159 10.39 18.85 -2.69
CA GLY A 159 11.84 18.94 -2.47
C GLY A 159 12.65 17.89 -3.23
N LYS A 160 12.08 16.71 -3.52
CA LYS A 160 12.72 15.65 -4.31
C LYS A 160 12.74 15.95 -5.81
N LYS A 161 11.75 16.68 -6.34
CA LYS A 161 11.63 17.04 -7.78
C LYS A 161 11.13 18.49 -7.97
N PRO A 162 11.89 19.52 -7.56
CA PRO A 162 11.38 20.87 -7.42
C PRO A 162 11.08 21.59 -8.74
N ILE A 163 11.79 21.26 -9.83
CA ILE A 163 11.72 22.03 -11.09
C ILE A 163 10.55 21.58 -11.97
N LEU A 164 10.47 20.27 -12.27
CA LEU A 164 9.50 19.69 -13.21
C LEU A 164 8.41 18.86 -12.53
N GLY A 165 8.50 18.64 -11.21
CA GLY A 165 7.52 17.87 -10.45
C GLY A 165 7.57 16.37 -10.71
N HIS A 166 6.50 15.69 -10.30
CA HIS A 166 6.33 14.23 -10.34
C HIS A 166 5.49 13.73 -11.51
N GLY A 167 4.96 14.64 -12.33
CA GLY A 167 4.12 14.34 -13.48
C GLY A 167 2.63 14.50 -13.20
N LEU A 168 1.86 14.73 -14.26
CA LEU A 168 0.42 14.94 -14.22
C LEU A 168 -0.33 13.71 -13.66
N PHE A 169 -1.32 13.94 -12.80
CA PHE A 169 -2.14 12.92 -12.13
C PHE A 169 -1.38 11.95 -11.22
N SER A 170 -0.14 12.27 -10.85
CA SER A 170 0.68 11.41 -9.98
C SER A 170 0.44 11.63 -8.49
N PHE A 171 -0.27 12.70 -8.10
CA PHE A 171 -0.39 13.10 -6.70
C PHE A 171 -0.99 12.01 -5.80
N SER A 172 -2.15 11.45 -6.15
CA SER A 172 -2.85 10.51 -5.26
C SER A 172 -1.98 9.30 -4.89
N GLY A 173 -1.39 8.60 -5.87
CA GLY A 173 -0.53 7.45 -5.60
C GLY A 173 0.79 7.83 -4.94
N GLY A 174 1.47 8.87 -5.46
CA GLY A 174 2.77 9.28 -4.96
C GLY A 174 2.72 9.81 -3.53
N TYR A 175 1.77 10.69 -3.22
CA TYR A 175 1.58 11.22 -1.86
C TYR A 175 1.25 10.12 -0.86
N ASN A 176 0.30 9.22 -1.16
CA ASN A 176 -0.11 8.20 -0.18
C ASN A 176 1.00 7.18 0.07
N ARG A 177 1.85 6.89 -0.94
CA ARG A 177 3.04 6.05 -0.75
C ARG A 177 4.09 6.75 0.12
N ALA A 178 4.43 8.00 -0.19
CA ALA A 178 5.34 8.80 0.64
C ALA A 178 4.85 8.93 2.08
N LYS A 179 3.53 9.08 2.28
CA LYS A 179 2.91 9.07 3.60
C LYS A 179 3.03 7.69 4.28
N ALA A 180 2.85 6.60 3.54
CA ALA A 180 3.02 5.27 4.10
C ALA A 180 4.47 5.06 4.57
N ASP A 181 5.45 5.45 3.76
CA ASP A 181 6.87 5.43 4.12
C ASP A 181 7.12 6.28 5.39
N TYR A 182 6.55 7.49 5.46
CA TYR A 182 6.63 8.38 6.62
C TYR A 182 6.17 7.74 7.94
N PHE A 183 5.14 6.88 7.91
CA PHE A 183 4.63 6.16 9.09
C PHE A 183 5.31 4.79 9.33
N LEU A 184 5.99 4.23 8.33
CA LEU A 184 6.75 2.97 8.48
C LEU A 184 8.16 3.21 9.02
N GLU A 185 8.79 4.34 8.69
CA GLU A 185 10.17 4.66 9.08
C GLU A 185 10.34 4.92 10.58
N ALA A 186 9.34 5.50 11.25
CA ALA A 186 9.40 5.81 12.67
C ALA A 186 8.01 5.96 13.29
N GLU A 187 7.92 5.73 14.60
CA GLU A 187 6.71 5.99 15.38
C GLU A 187 6.35 7.47 15.37
N ARG A 188 5.03 7.76 15.29
CA ARG A 188 4.48 9.11 15.21
C ARG A 188 3.50 9.35 16.36
N SER A 189 3.33 10.62 16.72
CA SER A 189 2.37 11.00 17.75
C SER A 189 0.94 10.65 17.34
N TRP A 190 0.07 10.43 18.33
CA TRP A 190 -1.36 10.22 18.08
C TRP A 190 -1.99 11.38 17.29
N GLU A 191 -1.52 12.62 17.53
CA GLU A 191 -1.98 13.80 16.79
C GLU A 191 -1.72 13.72 15.28
N GLU A 192 -0.57 13.17 14.86
CA GLU A 192 -0.31 12.94 13.43
C GLU A 192 -1.10 11.73 12.92
N ILE A 193 -1.11 10.62 13.67
CA ILE A 193 -1.79 9.38 13.27
C ILE A 193 -3.29 9.61 13.02
N LYS A 194 -3.99 10.29 13.94
CA LYS A 194 -5.44 10.50 13.84
C LYS A 194 -5.83 11.40 12.65
N ASN A 195 -4.89 12.16 12.12
CA ASN A 195 -5.08 13.09 11.00
C ASN A 195 -4.64 12.51 9.64
N ALA A 196 -4.08 11.30 9.61
CA ALA A 196 -3.60 10.63 8.41
C ALA A 196 -4.68 9.78 7.71
N SER A 197 -5.60 10.42 6.99
CA SER A 197 -6.55 9.72 6.11
C SER A 197 -5.99 9.52 4.70
N TYR A 198 -6.62 8.65 3.91
CA TYR A 198 -6.40 8.61 2.46
C TYR A 198 -6.72 9.96 1.82
N VAL A 199 -5.88 10.39 0.87
CA VAL A 199 -5.98 11.72 0.23
C VAL A 199 -5.83 11.59 -1.28
N PHE A 200 -6.74 12.19 -2.03
CA PHE A 200 -6.69 12.23 -3.51
C PHE A 200 -6.16 13.55 -4.06
N THR A 201 -6.22 14.65 -3.28
CA THR A 201 -5.67 15.97 -3.64
C THR A 201 -5.10 16.66 -2.40
N PRO A 202 -4.15 17.58 -2.54
CA PRO A 202 -3.56 18.27 -1.38
C PRO A 202 -4.50 19.27 -0.69
N PHE A 203 -5.75 19.40 -1.15
CA PHE A 203 -6.69 20.46 -0.77
C PHE A 203 -6.16 21.87 -1.03
N ASN A 204 -5.12 21.99 -1.85
CA ASN A 204 -4.47 23.23 -2.25
C ASN A 204 -3.91 23.08 -3.68
N ASP A 205 -4.50 23.76 -4.66
CA ASP A 205 -4.11 23.61 -6.07
C ASP A 205 -2.71 24.13 -6.36
N TYR A 206 -2.18 25.07 -5.57
CA TYR A 206 -0.81 25.54 -5.74
C TYR A 206 0.20 24.46 -5.33
N LEU A 207 -0.07 23.75 -4.24
CA LEU A 207 0.71 22.56 -3.87
C LEU A 207 0.56 21.45 -4.91
N LEU A 208 -0.64 21.28 -5.48
CA LEU A 208 -0.86 20.29 -6.54
C LEU A 208 -0.03 20.61 -7.79
N ILE A 209 -0.07 21.87 -8.26
CA ILE A 209 0.71 22.33 -9.41
C ILE A 209 2.21 22.19 -9.13
N ALA A 210 2.67 22.61 -7.96
CA ALA A 210 4.08 22.47 -7.58
C ALA A 210 4.52 21.01 -7.49
N TYR A 211 3.67 20.10 -6.99
CA TYR A 211 3.97 18.68 -6.93
C TYR A 211 4.00 18.04 -8.32
N GLU A 212 2.98 18.27 -9.17
CA GLU A 212 2.85 17.58 -10.46
C GLU A 212 3.73 18.18 -11.56
N PHE A 213 3.86 19.51 -11.60
CA PHE A 213 4.57 20.24 -12.67
C PHE A 213 5.80 21.01 -12.18
N GLY A 214 6.05 21.05 -10.88
CA GLY A 214 7.17 21.75 -10.28
C GLY A 214 6.91 23.25 -10.03
N LEU A 215 7.85 23.87 -9.32
CA LEU A 215 7.81 25.28 -8.95
C LEU A 215 7.94 26.20 -10.16
N LEU A 216 8.55 25.73 -11.26
CA LEU A 216 8.66 26.50 -12.49
C LEU A 216 7.28 26.77 -13.10
N ALA A 217 6.41 25.75 -13.18
CA ALA A 217 5.06 25.89 -13.69
C ALA A 217 4.20 26.81 -12.80
N LEU A 218 4.35 26.69 -11.47
CA LEU A 218 3.70 27.58 -10.52
C LEU A 218 4.15 29.04 -10.69
N PHE A 219 5.45 29.28 -10.85
CA PHE A 219 6.01 30.62 -11.06
C PHE A 219 5.53 31.24 -12.38
N ILE A 220 5.54 30.49 -13.48
CA ILE A 220 5.08 30.96 -14.79
C ILE A 220 3.59 31.31 -14.75
N SER A 221 2.76 30.43 -14.21
CA SER A 221 1.31 30.66 -14.11
C SER A 221 0.97 31.86 -13.23
N PHE A 222 1.61 31.99 -12.06
CA PHE A 222 1.44 33.14 -11.18
C PHE A 222 1.88 34.45 -11.86
N SER A 223 3.05 34.45 -12.49
CA SER A 223 3.60 35.63 -13.18
C SER A 223 2.71 36.08 -14.34
N MET A 224 2.17 35.13 -15.11
CA MET A 224 1.24 35.41 -16.20
C MET A 224 -0.07 36.02 -15.68
N ILE A 225 -0.67 35.43 -14.65
CA ILE A 225 -1.90 35.95 -14.04
C ILE A 225 -1.67 37.34 -13.47
N LEU A 226 -0.57 37.55 -12.75
CA LEU A 226 -0.19 38.83 -12.17
C LEU A 226 0.00 39.89 -13.26
N TYR A 227 0.69 39.56 -14.35
CA TYR A 227 0.85 40.45 -15.50
C TYR A 227 -0.51 40.87 -16.10
N LEU A 228 -1.42 39.90 -16.30
CA LEU A 228 -2.77 40.17 -16.83
C LEU A 228 -3.55 41.12 -15.90
N ILE A 229 -3.51 40.89 -14.59
CA ILE A 229 -4.21 41.73 -13.61
C ILE A 229 -3.61 43.14 -13.56
N ILE A 230 -2.28 43.28 -13.61
CA ILE A 230 -1.63 44.60 -13.55
C ILE A 230 -1.90 45.42 -14.82
N LYS A 231 -1.89 44.77 -15.99
CA LYS A 231 -1.96 45.47 -17.28
C LYS A 231 -3.37 45.67 -17.83
N MET A 232 -4.39 44.98 -17.30
CA MET A 232 -5.74 45.13 -17.82
C MET A 232 -6.35 46.51 -17.56
N LYS A 233 -7.15 46.99 -18.52
CA LYS A 233 -8.07 48.10 -18.34
C LYS A 233 -9.32 47.63 -17.58
N ILE A 234 -9.66 48.35 -16.51
CA ILE A 234 -10.84 48.03 -15.70
C ILE A 234 -12.12 48.51 -16.39
N ASN A 235 -13.06 47.60 -16.59
CA ASN A 235 -14.41 47.81 -17.10
C ASN A 235 -15.36 46.78 -16.47
N PRO A 236 -16.70 46.84 -16.68
CA PRO A 236 -17.62 45.91 -16.07
C PRO A 236 -17.28 44.42 -16.30
N LYS A 237 -16.87 44.05 -17.51
CA LYS A 237 -16.57 42.66 -17.87
C LYS A 237 -15.26 42.17 -17.24
N THR A 238 -14.20 43.00 -17.24
CA THR A 238 -12.93 42.64 -16.59
C THR A 238 -13.06 42.61 -15.07
N ARG A 239 -13.95 43.42 -14.48
CA ARG A 239 -14.29 43.33 -13.05
C ARG A 239 -14.95 41.99 -12.71
N LEU A 240 -15.87 41.49 -13.54
CA LEU A 240 -16.41 40.13 -13.38
C LEU A 240 -15.30 39.09 -13.48
N GLY A 241 -14.41 39.25 -14.47
CA GLY A 241 -13.24 38.38 -14.63
C GLY A 241 -12.36 38.31 -13.38
N CYS A 242 -12.09 39.47 -12.75
CA CYS A 242 -11.36 39.53 -11.48
C CYS A 242 -12.09 38.83 -10.34
N VAL A 243 -13.40 39.03 -10.22
CA VAL A 243 -14.22 38.41 -9.18
C VAL A 243 -14.18 36.88 -9.31
N LEU A 244 -14.38 36.36 -10.51
CA LEU A 244 -14.30 34.91 -10.78
C LEU A 244 -12.91 34.36 -10.47
N LEU A 245 -11.86 35.03 -10.97
CA LEU A 245 -10.49 34.58 -10.79
C LEU A 245 -10.04 34.61 -9.32
N VAL A 246 -10.34 35.68 -8.59
CA VAL A 246 -10.03 35.79 -7.15
C VAL A 246 -10.83 34.78 -6.35
N SER A 247 -12.11 34.58 -6.67
CA SER A 247 -12.92 33.57 -5.98
C SER A 247 -12.29 32.19 -6.11
N VAL A 248 -11.99 31.77 -7.35
CA VAL A 248 -11.38 30.45 -7.61
C VAL A 248 -9.97 30.36 -7.02
N SER A 249 -9.18 31.44 -7.04
CA SER A 249 -7.83 31.46 -6.46
C SER A 249 -7.83 31.34 -4.93
N VAL A 250 -8.77 32.01 -4.24
CA VAL A 250 -8.91 31.86 -2.79
C VAL A 250 -9.40 30.46 -2.43
N LEU A 251 -10.37 29.94 -3.18
CA LEU A 251 -10.84 28.56 -3.03
C LEU A 251 -9.71 27.54 -3.32
N ALA A 252 -8.81 27.84 -4.26
CA ALA A 252 -7.66 27.00 -4.59
C ALA A 252 -6.68 26.80 -3.43
N LEU A 253 -6.70 27.64 -2.39
CA LEU A 253 -5.91 27.40 -1.17
C LEU A 253 -6.50 26.29 -0.28
N PHE A 254 -7.79 25.98 -0.41
CA PHE A 254 -8.52 25.19 0.58
C PHE A 254 -9.46 24.10 0.03
N THR A 255 -9.91 24.15 -1.23
CA THR A 255 -10.93 23.20 -1.72
C THR A 255 -10.51 22.47 -2.98
N SER A 256 -9.33 22.76 -3.53
CA SER A 256 -8.88 22.26 -4.82
C SER A 256 -9.93 22.33 -5.95
N PRO A 257 -10.40 23.54 -6.34
CA PRO A 257 -11.33 23.75 -7.45
C PRO A 257 -10.94 23.04 -8.75
N SER A 258 -9.64 22.85 -9.02
CA SER A 258 -9.14 22.12 -10.20
C SER A 258 -9.70 20.71 -10.34
N SER A 259 -10.03 20.05 -9.22
CA SER A 259 -10.62 18.71 -9.20
C SER A 259 -12.12 18.70 -9.54
N ASN A 260 -12.74 19.87 -9.68
CA ASN A 260 -14.13 20.04 -10.07
C ASN A 260 -14.21 20.84 -11.38
N PHE A 261 -14.68 20.17 -12.44
CA PHE A 261 -14.77 20.76 -13.78
C PHE A 261 -15.51 22.10 -13.81
N LEU A 262 -16.61 22.24 -13.07
CA LEU A 262 -17.44 23.45 -13.08
C LEU A 262 -16.71 24.64 -12.43
N LEU A 263 -16.02 24.41 -11.31
CA LEU A 263 -15.24 25.47 -10.65
C LEU A 263 -14.02 25.87 -11.48
N MET A 264 -13.34 24.90 -12.10
CA MET A 264 -12.24 25.15 -13.03
C MET A 264 -12.71 25.98 -14.23
N PHE A 265 -13.87 25.65 -14.81
CA PHE A 265 -14.47 26.41 -15.90
C PHE A 265 -14.74 27.87 -15.53
N LEU A 266 -15.25 28.13 -14.31
CA LEU A 266 -15.49 29.51 -13.86
C LEU A 266 -14.19 30.32 -13.73
N GLY A 267 -13.09 29.68 -13.30
CA GLY A 267 -11.76 30.32 -13.27
C GLY A 267 -11.24 30.66 -14.67
N LEU A 268 -11.37 29.72 -15.61
CA LEU A 268 -11.01 29.92 -17.02
C LEU A 268 -11.88 31.00 -17.69
N LEU A 269 -13.18 31.05 -17.38
CA LEU A 269 -14.08 32.11 -17.82
C LEU A 269 -13.60 33.47 -17.28
N GLY A 270 -13.16 33.52 -16.02
CA GLY A 270 -12.59 34.72 -15.42
C GLY A 270 -11.36 35.23 -16.19
N LEU A 271 -10.42 34.32 -16.50
CA LEU A 271 -9.25 34.62 -17.32
C LEU A 271 -9.64 35.08 -18.73
N ALA A 272 -10.58 34.39 -19.38
CA ALA A 272 -11.05 34.73 -20.73
C ALA A 272 -11.67 36.14 -20.78
N LEU A 273 -12.45 36.52 -19.76
CA LEU A 273 -13.01 37.88 -19.64
C LEU A 273 -11.92 38.93 -19.46
N ILE A 274 -10.90 38.64 -18.65
CA ILE A 274 -9.74 39.53 -18.47
C ILE A 274 -9.01 39.70 -19.80
N VAL A 275 -8.61 38.61 -20.45
CA VAL A 275 -7.84 38.62 -21.71
C VAL A 275 -8.60 39.36 -22.81
N THR A 276 -9.89 39.04 -22.99
CA THR A 276 -10.71 39.58 -24.08
C THR A 276 -11.04 41.07 -23.90
N PHE A 277 -11.40 41.48 -22.68
CA PHE A 277 -11.87 42.83 -22.42
C PHE A 277 -10.84 43.73 -21.72
N GLY A 278 -9.63 43.20 -21.44
CA GLY A 278 -8.55 43.89 -20.73
C GLY A 278 -7.78 44.92 -21.55
N ASN A 279 -7.98 44.95 -22.88
CA ASN A 279 -7.32 45.91 -23.78
C ASN A 279 -5.80 45.97 -23.58
N PHE A 280 -5.15 44.81 -23.63
CA PHE A 280 -3.70 44.69 -23.50
C PHE A 280 -2.99 45.26 -24.73
N LYS A 281 -1.83 45.90 -24.52
CA LYS A 281 -0.87 46.13 -25.60
C LYS A 281 -0.30 44.76 -25.97
N VAL A 282 -0.86 44.14 -27.00
CA VAL A 282 -0.39 42.84 -27.49
C VAL A 282 0.96 43.07 -28.16
N PHE A 283 1.98 42.32 -27.76
CA PHE A 283 3.16 42.17 -28.61
C PHE A 283 2.70 41.40 -29.85
N ILE A 284 2.44 42.12 -30.94
CA ILE A 284 2.00 41.50 -32.19
C ILE A 284 3.23 40.82 -32.78
N LEU A 285 3.42 39.54 -32.45
CA LEU A 285 4.13 38.64 -33.36
C LEU A 285 3.32 38.67 -34.67
N ARG A 286 3.90 39.26 -35.73
CA ARG A 286 3.32 39.21 -37.08
C ARG A 286 3.42 37.76 -37.58
N LEU A 287 2.50 36.92 -37.11
CA LEU A 287 2.34 35.57 -37.59
C LEU A 287 1.64 35.64 -38.95
N ASN A 288 2.10 34.83 -39.90
CA ASN A 288 1.47 34.70 -41.22
C ASN A 288 -0.02 34.36 -41.05
N LYS A 289 -0.92 34.98 -41.84
CA LYS A 289 -2.37 34.69 -41.80
C LYS A 289 -2.66 33.19 -41.94
N HIS A 290 -1.90 32.48 -42.79
CA HIS A 290 -2.01 31.03 -42.94
C HIS A 290 -1.65 30.28 -41.65
N LEU A 291 -0.66 30.74 -40.88
CA LEU A 291 -0.31 30.15 -39.59
C LEU A 291 -1.41 30.38 -38.55
N ILE A 292 -2.05 31.56 -38.54
CA ILE A 292 -3.19 31.84 -37.65
C ILE A 292 -4.40 30.96 -38.00
N TYR A 293 -4.73 30.82 -39.30
CA TYR A 293 -5.78 29.91 -39.73
C TYR A 293 -5.44 28.45 -39.38
N GLY A 294 -4.19 28.05 -39.58
CA GLY A 294 -3.66 26.76 -39.15
C GLY A 294 -3.87 26.53 -37.65
N MET A 295 -3.43 27.46 -36.79
CA MET A 295 -3.61 27.35 -35.33
C MET A 295 -5.09 27.29 -34.91
N ARG A 296 -5.97 28.07 -35.54
CA ARG A 296 -7.42 28.02 -35.27
C ARG A 296 -8.01 26.69 -35.70
N LEU A 297 -7.66 26.19 -36.88
CA LEU A 297 -8.10 24.90 -37.37
C LEU A 297 -7.59 23.78 -36.47
N SER A 298 -6.31 23.81 -36.05
CA SER A 298 -5.76 22.86 -35.08
C SER A 298 -6.51 22.90 -33.75
N PHE A 299 -6.86 24.09 -33.23
CA PHE A 299 -7.65 24.20 -32.01
C PHE A 299 -9.05 23.60 -32.18
N ILE A 300 -9.73 23.86 -33.30
CA ILE A 300 -11.05 23.28 -33.60
C ILE A 300 -10.93 21.76 -33.72
N ILE A 301 -9.92 21.24 -34.44
CA ILE A 301 -9.67 19.80 -34.57
C ILE A 301 -9.41 19.18 -33.19
N LEU A 302 -8.58 19.79 -32.35
CA LEU A 302 -8.32 19.32 -30.98
C LEU A 302 -9.57 19.34 -30.11
N ALA A 303 -10.41 20.37 -30.23
CA ALA A 303 -11.66 20.47 -29.51
C ALA A 303 -12.67 19.38 -29.96
N LEU A 304 -12.81 19.18 -31.28
CA LEU A 304 -13.65 18.13 -31.86
C LEU A 304 -13.13 16.74 -31.50
N ALA A 305 -11.82 16.52 -31.55
CA ALA A 305 -11.19 15.27 -31.13
C ALA A 305 -11.42 15.01 -29.64
N SER A 306 -11.27 16.03 -28.79
CA SER A 306 -11.56 15.92 -27.35
C SER A 306 -13.01 15.58 -27.09
N PHE A 307 -13.94 16.22 -27.80
CA PHE A 307 -15.37 15.96 -27.71
C PHE A 307 -15.73 14.55 -28.20
N TYR A 308 -15.15 14.12 -29.33
CA TYR A 308 -15.26 12.77 -29.85
C TYR A 308 -14.75 11.74 -28.84
N ILE A 309 -13.59 11.96 -28.21
CA ILE A 309 -13.05 11.09 -27.16
C ILE A 309 -14.01 11.03 -25.95
N LEU A 310 -14.59 12.16 -25.53
CA LEU A 310 -15.56 12.22 -24.43
C LEU A 310 -16.85 11.44 -24.74
N ILE A 311 -17.40 11.59 -25.94
CA ILE A 311 -18.57 10.82 -26.39
C ILE A 311 -18.25 9.33 -26.42
N ASN A 312 -17.15 8.94 -27.09
CA ASN A 312 -16.75 7.54 -27.16
C ASN A 312 -16.42 6.97 -25.79
N LYS A 313 -15.94 7.79 -24.85
CA LYS A 313 -15.75 7.37 -23.48
C LYS A 313 -17.09 7.03 -22.81
N GLY A 314 -18.11 7.87 -22.97
CA GLY A 314 -19.46 7.59 -22.47
C GLY A 314 -20.07 6.33 -23.08
N ILE A 315 -19.97 6.20 -24.41
CA ILE A 315 -20.45 5.03 -25.16
C ILE A 315 -19.69 3.76 -24.74
N GLY A 316 -18.36 3.82 -24.64
CA GLY A 316 -17.49 2.73 -24.22
C GLY A 316 -17.77 2.26 -22.79
N ILE A 317 -18.00 3.18 -21.84
CA ILE A 317 -18.42 2.84 -20.47
C ILE A 317 -19.75 2.08 -20.49
N LYS A 318 -20.71 2.55 -21.29
CA LYS A 318 -22.01 1.88 -21.43
C LYS A 318 -21.84 0.48 -22.00
N HIS A 319 -21.11 0.31 -23.10
CA HIS A 319 -20.86 -1.01 -23.69
C HIS A 319 -20.09 -1.94 -22.75
N PHE A 320 -19.09 -1.44 -22.02
CA PHE A 320 -18.36 -2.20 -21.01
C PHE A 320 -19.32 -2.72 -19.93
N ARG A 321 -20.18 -1.85 -19.39
CA ARG A 321 -21.18 -2.21 -18.39
C ARG A 321 -22.17 -3.25 -18.93
N ASP A 322 -22.73 -3.00 -20.11
CA ASP A 322 -23.76 -3.87 -20.69
C ASP A 322 -23.15 -5.25 -21.05
N TYR A 323 -21.91 -5.30 -21.56
CA TYR A 323 -21.18 -6.53 -21.84
C TYR A 323 -20.88 -7.35 -20.57
N THR A 324 -20.37 -6.69 -19.51
CA THR A 324 -20.04 -7.35 -18.24
C THR A 324 -21.27 -7.85 -17.48
N LEU A 325 -22.40 -7.14 -17.58
CA LEU A 325 -23.68 -7.58 -17.02
C LEU A 325 -24.27 -8.77 -17.79
N SER A 326 -24.09 -8.81 -19.11
CA SER A 326 -24.67 -9.86 -19.98
C SER A 326 -23.86 -11.17 -19.94
N ASN A 327 -22.54 -11.10 -19.71
CA ASN A 327 -21.63 -12.24 -19.82
C ASN A 327 -20.97 -12.63 -18.50
N LYS A 328 -21.77 -12.81 -17.44
CA LYS A 328 -21.27 -13.07 -16.08
C LYS A 328 -20.46 -14.37 -15.90
N LYS A 329 -20.60 -15.35 -16.80
CA LYS A 329 -19.99 -16.69 -16.67
C LYS A 329 -18.66 -16.84 -17.42
N ALA A 330 -18.49 -16.13 -18.53
CA ALA A 330 -17.30 -16.22 -19.37
C ALA A 330 -17.14 -14.90 -20.14
N LEU A 331 -16.06 -14.18 -19.86
CA LEU A 331 -15.73 -12.93 -20.53
C LEU A 331 -14.62 -13.18 -21.55
N ASP A 332 -14.76 -12.62 -22.75
CA ASP A 332 -13.69 -12.63 -23.75
C ASP A 332 -12.62 -11.61 -23.35
N ARG A 333 -11.36 -12.07 -23.30
CA ARG A 333 -10.21 -11.29 -22.86
C ARG A 333 -9.98 -10.02 -23.69
N GLU A 334 -9.97 -10.14 -25.02
CA GLU A 334 -9.64 -9.01 -25.89
C GLU A 334 -10.79 -8.01 -25.94
N LYS A 335 -12.02 -8.52 -25.96
CA LYS A 335 -13.23 -7.70 -25.94
C LYS A 335 -13.35 -6.90 -24.65
N ILE A 336 -13.09 -7.50 -23.48
CA ILE A 336 -13.19 -6.75 -22.22
C ILE A 336 -12.07 -5.70 -22.10
N ILE A 337 -10.85 -6.03 -22.51
CA ILE A 337 -9.73 -5.09 -22.50
C ILE A 337 -9.98 -3.92 -23.44
N SER A 338 -10.43 -4.18 -24.67
CA SER A 338 -10.75 -3.12 -25.64
C SER A 338 -11.89 -2.21 -25.17
N LEU A 339 -12.97 -2.78 -24.62
CA LEU A 339 -14.07 -1.98 -24.04
C LEU A 339 -13.63 -1.17 -22.82
N SER A 340 -12.65 -1.66 -22.05
CA SER A 340 -12.10 -0.96 -20.88
C SER A 340 -11.13 0.17 -21.22
N MET A 341 -10.68 0.30 -22.46
CA MET A 341 -9.73 1.34 -22.88
C MET A 341 -10.23 2.75 -22.55
N PHE A 342 -11.54 2.95 -22.51
CA PHE A 342 -12.21 4.21 -22.19
C PHE A 342 -12.27 4.52 -20.68
N THR A 343 -12.06 3.54 -19.81
CA THR A 343 -12.01 3.70 -18.35
C THR A 343 -10.60 3.55 -17.77
N TYR A 344 -9.62 3.31 -18.64
CA TYR A 344 -8.22 3.06 -18.34
C TYR A 344 -7.55 4.20 -17.57
N ASN A 345 -6.56 3.87 -16.73
CA ASN A 345 -5.80 4.80 -15.87
C ASN A 345 -6.61 5.46 -14.76
N HIS A 346 -7.75 4.88 -14.41
CA HIS A 346 -8.50 5.27 -13.22
C HIS A 346 -8.44 4.13 -12.20
N GLY A 347 -7.80 4.35 -11.05
CA GLY A 347 -7.46 3.27 -10.10
C GLY A 347 -8.62 2.33 -9.79
N PHE A 348 -9.82 2.83 -9.49
CA PHE A 348 -10.98 1.96 -9.21
C PHE A 348 -11.49 1.19 -10.43
N SER A 349 -11.38 1.77 -11.62
CA SER A 349 -11.82 1.14 -12.87
C SER A 349 -10.86 0.02 -13.26
N ASP A 350 -9.55 0.29 -13.20
CA ASP A 350 -8.49 -0.68 -13.47
C ASP A 350 -8.56 -1.85 -12.46
N ALA A 351 -8.83 -1.56 -11.18
CA ALA A 351 -9.03 -2.61 -10.17
C ALA A 351 -10.25 -3.49 -10.46
N HIS A 352 -11.36 -2.89 -10.93
CA HIS A 352 -12.55 -3.62 -11.30
C HIS A 352 -12.33 -4.51 -12.54
N LEU A 353 -11.63 -3.99 -13.54
CA LEU A 353 -11.22 -4.77 -14.71
C LEU A 353 -10.32 -5.95 -14.32
N GLY A 354 -9.29 -5.71 -13.50
CA GLY A 354 -8.40 -6.76 -13.03
C GLY A 354 -9.13 -7.85 -12.26
N LYS A 355 -10.12 -7.48 -11.43
CA LYS A 355 -11.02 -8.43 -10.78
C LYS A 355 -11.75 -9.32 -11.80
N LEU A 356 -12.40 -8.71 -12.79
CA LEU A 356 -13.18 -9.44 -13.81
C LEU A 356 -12.31 -10.39 -14.64
N LEU A 357 -11.11 -9.94 -15.02
CA LEU A 357 -10.14 -10.76 -15.76
C LEU A 357 -9.68 -11.97 -14.93
N TYR A 358 -9.32 -11.74 -13.66
CA TYR A 358 -8.95 -12.82 -12.75
C TYR A 358 -10.10 -13.84 -12.60
N ASP A 359 -11.31 -13.36 -12.30
CA ASP A 359 -12.48 -14.21 -12.06
C ASP A 359 -12.88 -15.00 -13.33
N SER A 360 -12.48 -14.53 -14.52
CA SER A 360 -12.69 -15.21 -15.81
C SER A 360 -11.56 -16.17 -16.20
N GLY A 361 -10.57 -16.38 -15.33
CA GLY A 361 -9.44 -17.30 -15.55
C GLY A 361 -8.15 -16.64 -16.06
N TYR A 362 -8.16 -15.34 -16.39
CA TYR A 362 -6.98 -14.60 -16.86
C TYR A 362 -6.20 -13.99 -15.68
N LYS A 363 -5.60 -14.86 -14.85
CA LYS A 363 -4.96 -14.46 -13.57
C LYS A 363 -3.87 -13.40 -13.73
N GLU A 364 -2.95 -13.58 -14.68
CA GLU A 364 -1.82 -12.66 -14.91
C GLU A 364 -2.28 -11.23 -15.26
N ASP A 365 -3.23 -11.11 -16.20
CA ASP A 365 -3.80 -9.81 -16.52
C ASP A 365 -4.57 -9.24 -15.33
N GLY A 366 -5.28 -10.09 -14.58
CA GLY A 366 -5.97 -9.70 -13.36
C GLY A 366 -5.04 -9.01 -12.35
N TYR A 367 -3.89 -9.63 -12.06
CA TYR A 367 -2.87 -9.03 -11.20
C TYR A 367 -2.28 -7.77 -11.81
N LYS A 368 -1.90 -7.77 -13.08
CA LYS A 368 -1.34 -6.60 -13.78
C LYS A 368 -2.22 -5.35 -13.61
N TYR A 369 -3.53 -5.49 -13.81
CA TYR A 369 -4.46 -4.37 -13.70
C TYR A 369 -4.73 -3.96 -12.24
N MET A 370 -4.85 -4.91 -11.30
CA MET A 370 -5.04 -4.61 -9.88
C MET A 370 -3.79 -3.99 -9.23
N GLU A 371 -2.59 -4.47 -9.55
CA GLU A 371 -1.31 -3.91 -9.10
C GLU A 371 -1.12 -2.50 -9.65
N LYS A 372 -1.37 -2.28 -10.95
CA LYS A 372 -1.35 -0.95 -11.56
C LYS A 372 -2.35 0.00 -10.89
N ALA A 373 -3.57 -0.46 -10.65
CA ALA A 373 -4.60 0.31 -9.95
C ALA A 373 -4.16 0.72 -8.55
N PHE A 374 -3.54 -0.21 -7.82
CA PHE A 374 -3.01 0.05 -6.50
C PHE A 374 -1.81 0.99 -6.55
N PHE A 375 -0.94 0.88 -7.55
CA PHE A 375 0.19 1.79 -7.73
C PHE A 375 -0.26 3.24 -7.97
N ILE A 376 -1.25 3.45 -8.86
CA ILE A 376 -1.74 4.79 -9.24
C ILE A 376 -2.50 5.47 -8.09
N SER A 377 -3.24 4.70 -7.30
CA SER A 377 -4.12 5.27 -6.25
C SER A 377 -3.53 5.17 -4.85
N SER A 378 -2.86 4.06 -4.55
CA SER A 378 -2.52 3.58 -3.20
C SER A 378 -3.74 3.53 -2.26
N ALA A 379 -4.93 3.29 -2.82
CA ALA A 379 -6.16 3.28 -2.06
C ALA A 379 -6.31 1.97 -1.24
N PRO A 380 -6.56 2.04 0.09
CA PRO A 380 -6.67 0.85 0.93
C PRO A 380 -7.73 -0.15 0.48
N ARG A 381 -8.84 0.32 -0.10
CA ARG A 381 -9.89 -0.54 -0.67
C ARG A 381 -9.41 -1.38 -1.86
N ILE A 382 -8.56 -0.80 -2.72
CA ILE A 382 -7.96 -1.51 -3.85
C ILE A 382 -6.89 -2.48 -3.33
N GLY A 383 -6.07 -2.05 -2.36
CA GLY A 383 -5.09 -2.93 -1.72
C GLY A 383 -5.75 -4.14 -1.06
N LYS A 384 -6.86 -3.96 -0.34
CA LYS A 384 -7.61 -5.06 0.28
C LYS A 384 -8.12 -6.07 -0.76
N LEU A 385 -8.64 -5.57 -1.89
CA LEU A 385 -9.06 -6.41 -3.00
C LEU A 385 -7.88 -7.24 -3.54
N LEU A 386 -6.78 -6.57 -3.89
CA LEU A 386 -5.58 -7.22 -4.41
C LEU A 386 -5.00 -8.26 -3.44
N ALA A 387 -4.89 -7.93 -2.15
CA ALA A 387 -4.44 -8.85 -1.11
C ALA A 387 -5.35 -10.08 -0.98
N SER A 388 -6.67 -9.93 -1.13
CA SER A 388 -7.60 -11.06 -1.09
C SER A 388 -7.37 -12.08 -2.21
N TYR A 389 -6.96 -11.62 -3.39
CA TYR A 389 -6.61 -12.48 -4.52
C TYR A 389 -5.26 -13.17 -4.31
N TYR A 390 -4.25 -12.47 -3.80
CA TYR A 390 -3.00 -13.12 -3.41
C TYR A 390 -3.22 -14.20 -2.34
N ILE A 391 -4.08 -13.94 -1.34
CA ILE A 391 -4.47 -14.93 -0.33
C ILE A 391 -5.16 -16.14 -0.98
N LYS A 392 -5.99 -15.93 -2.01
CA LYS A 392 -6.68 -17.00 -2.74
C LYS A 392 -5.69 -17.91 -3.47
N ASP A 393 -4.62 -17.36 -4.02
CA ASP A 393 -3.54 -18.11 -4.68
C ASP A 393 -2.40 -18.53 -3.72
N GLY A 394 -2.56 -18.37 -2.41
CA GLY A 394 -1.58 -18.79 -1.40
C GLY A 394 -0.34 -17.89 -1.28
N ASN A 395 -0.32 -16.72 -1.94
CA ASN A 395 0.76 -15.73 -1.82
C ASN A 395 0.57 -14.83 -0.61
N TYR A 396 0.75 -15.39 0.59
CA TYR A 396 0.55 -14.68 1.85
C TYR A 396 1.54 -13.53 2.07
N LYS A 397 2.78 -13.64 1.55
CA LYS A 397 3.82 -12.60 1.67
C LYS A 397 3.38 -11.29 1.00
N LYS A 398 2.96 -11.35 -0.28
CA LYS A 398 2.48 -10.15 -0.99
C LYS A 398 1.21 -9.57 -0.36
N ALA A 399 0.31 -10.43 0.12
CA ALA A 399 -0.88 -9.97 0.82
C ALA A 399 -0.54 -9.21 2.12
N GLU A 400 0.44 -9.71 2.87
CA GLU A 400 0.93 -9.06 4.08
C GLU A 400 1.57 -7.69 3.79
N GLU A 401 2.41 -7.60 2.76
CA GLU A 401 3.03 -6.34 2.31
C GLU A 401 1.97 -5.28 2.00
N ILE A 402 0.91 -5.67 1.29
CA ILE A 402 -0.20 -4.75 0.98
C ILE A 402 -0.98 -4.34 2.22
N TYR A 403 -1.25 -5.27 3.15
CA TYR A 403 -1.92 -4.90 4.40
C TYR A 403 -1.08 -3.96 5.25
N ARG A 404 0.24 -4.15 5.31
CA ARG A 404 1.15 -3.21 5.99
C ARG A 404 1.14 -1.83 5.35
N LEU A 405 1.16 -1.76 4.01
CA LEU A 405 1.05 -0.49 3.29
C LEU A 405 -0.30 0.21 3.51
N ASN A 406 -1.39 -0.56 3.54
CA ASN A 406 -2.73 -0.05 3.83
C ASN A 406 -2.83 0.52 5.25
N ILE A 407 -2.27 -0.19 6.24
CA ILE A 407 -2.17 0.29 7.62
C ILE A 407 -1.38 1.60 7.65
N ALA A 408 -0.22 1.68 7.00
CA ALA A 408 0.59 2.89 6.98
C ALA A 408 -0.09 4.07 6.23
N THR A 409 -0.96 3.77 5.26
CA THR A 409 -1.73 4.78 4.52
C THR A 409 -2.86 5.38 5.36
N GLU A 410 -3.54 4.58 6.20
CA GLU A 410 -4.59 5.03 7.12
C GLU A 410 -4.35 4.48 8.55
N PRO A 411 -3.29 4.95 9.26
CA PRO A 411 -2.80 4.30 10.48
C PRO A 411 -3.77 4.35 11.66
N TYR A 412 -4.70 5.29 11.66
CA TYR A 412 -5.73 5.38 12.71
C TYR A 412 -6.88 4.36 12.53
N ARG A 413 -7.01 3.71 11.38
CA ARG A 413 -8.12 2.79 11.09
C ARG A 413 -7.86 1.40 11.65
N TYR A 414 -8.90 0.82 12.23
CA TYR A 414 -8.87 -0.54 12.77
C TYR A 414 -9.00 -1.58 11.65
N GLU A 415 -9.70 -1.28 10.55
CA GLU A 415 -9.97 -2.23 9.48
C GLU A 415 -8.68 -2.83 8.88
N GLY A 416 -7.68 -2.01 8.59
CA GLY A 416 -6.40 -2.50 8.06
C GLY A 416 -5.67 -3.39 9.06
N GLN A 417 -5.73 -3.06 10.36
CA GLN A 417 -5.13 -3.88 11.41
C GLN A 417 -5.86 -5.22 11.57
N MET A 418 -7.20 -5.22 11.47
CA MET A 418 -8.01 -6.42 11.49
C MET A 418 -7.78 -7.32 10.27
N ASP A 419 -7.54 -6.73 9.09
CA ASP A 419 -7.18 -7.49 7.88
C ASP A 419 -5.84 -8.23 8.07
N LEU A 420 -4.83 -7.55 8.62
CA LEU A 420 -3.55 -8.17 8.95
C LEU A 420 -3.69 -9.22 10.07
N LEU A 421 -4.48 -8.92 11.11
CA LEU A 421 -4.76 -9.86 12.20
C LEU A 421 -5.43 -11.14 11.68
N SER A 422 -6.38 -11.01 10.76
CA SER A 422 -7.04 -12.14 10.10
C SER A 422 -6.08 -12.96 9.24
N LEU A 423 -5.07 -12.33 8.62
CA LEU A 423 -4.05 -13.04 7.88
C LEU A 423 -3.15 -13.88 8.81
N MET A 424 -2.75 -13.32 9.97
CA MET A 424 -1.99 -14.08 10.97
C MET A 424 -2.79 -15.26 11.52
N ASP A 425 -4.09 -15.06 11.73
CA ASP A 425 -5.00 -16.12 12.15
C ASP A 425 -5.08 -17.25 11.10
N LYS A 426 -5.27 -16.88 9.83
CA LYS A 426 -5.35 -17.83 8.71
C LYS A 426 -4.05 -18.60 8.48
N THR A 427 -2.91 -18.02 8.83
CA THR A 427 -1.58 -18.62 8.68
C THR A 427 -1.06 -19.25 9.97
N ASN A 428 -1.90 -19.36 11.01
CA ASN A 428 -1.57 -19.93 12.33
C ASN A 428 -0.37 -19.27 13.03
N ARG A 429 -0.08 -17.98 12.74
CA ARG A 429 1.01 -17.20 13.35
C ARG A 429 0.58 -16.59 14.69
N TYR A 430 0.28 -17.43 15.69
CA TYR A 430 -0.35 -17.00 16.96
C TYR A 430 0.47 -16.00 17.79
N LEU A 431 1.80 -16.07 17.76
CA LEU A 431 2.65 -15.11 18.46
C LEU A 431 2.57 -13.71 17.85
N GLU A 432 2.47 -13.63 16.52
CA GLU A 432 2.32 -12.36 15.83
C GLU A 432 0.88 -11.85 15.93
N PHE A 433 -0.09 -12.76 15.88
CA PHE A 433 -1.48 -12.46 16.17
C PHE A 433 -1.61 -11.76 17.53
N THR A 434 -1.03 -12.32 18.59
CA THR A 434 -1.14 -11.74 19.95
C THR A 434 -0.51 -10.35 20.02
N LYS A 435 0.68 -10.14 19.42
CA LYS A 435 1.30 -8.80 19.32
C LYS A 435 0.41 -7.77 18.60
N ILE A 436 -0.18 -8.15 17.46
CA ILE A 436 -1.06 -7.25 16.70
C ILE A 436 -2.37 -7.02 17.47
N ALA A 437 -2.91 -8.05 18.11
CA ALA A 437 -4.11 -7.93 18.93
C ALA A 437 -3.90 -7.00 20.11
N ASP A 438 -2.76 -7.09 20.81
CA ASP A 438 -2.39 -6.17 21.89
C ASP A 438 -2.30 -4.72 21.40
N LYS A 439 -1.73 -4.52 20.21
CA LYS A 439 -1.73 -3.20 19.56
C LYS A 439 -3.15 -2.71 19.34
N ILE A 440 -4.05 -3.54 18.78
CA ILE A 440 -5.46 -3.20 18.51
C ILE A 440 -6.23 -2.86 19.81
N ILE A 441 -6.05 -3.67 20.86
CA ILE A 441 -6.76 -3.50 22.15
C ILE A 441 -6.38 -2.16 22.78
N ASN A 442 -5.08 -1.86 22.82
CA ASN A 442 -4.54 -0.65 23.44
C ASN A 442 -4.56 0.57 22.51
N PHE A 443 -4.95 0.39 21.24
CA PHE A 443 -4.94 1.47 20.26
C PHE A 443 -5.93 2.59 20.66
N PRO A 444 -5.57 3.87 20.51
CA PRO A 444 -6.50 4.97 20.74
C PRO A 444 -7.72 4.92 19.79
N VAL A 445 -8.84 5.50 20.23
CA VAL A 445 -10.09 5.53 19.45
C VAL A 445 -10.33 6.97 18.99
N LYS A 446 -10.31 7.19 17.67
CA LYS A 446 -10.63 8.51 17.08
C LYS A 446 -12.12 8.82 17.15
N VAL A 447 -12.95 7.87 16.73
CA VAL A 447 -14.42 7.97 16.74
C VAL A 447 -14.97 6.73 17.44
N PRO A 448 -15.56 6.88 18.64
CA PRO A 448 -16.23 5.78 19.33
C PRO A 448 -17.33 5.19 18.45
N SER A 449 -17.34 3.88 18.29
CA SER A 449 -18.39 3.17 17.55
C SER A 449 -18.50 1.73 18.03
N GLU A 450 -19.69 1.14 17.89
CA GLU A 450 -19.92 -0.27 18.18
C GLU A 450 -18.97 -1.17 17.39
N LYS A 451 -18.70 -0.81 16.13
CA LYS A 451 -17.75 -1.51 15.26
C LYS A 451 -16.34 -1.58 15.86
N VAL A 452 -15.82 -0.47 16.40
CA VAL A 452 -14.50 -0.43 17.05
C VAL A 452 -14.51 -1.27 18.34
N ASN A 453 -15.57 -1.18 19.13
CA ASN A 453 -15.73 -2.01 20.33
C ASN A 453 -15.72 -3.51 19.98
N ASN A 454 -16.41 -3.90 18.91
CA ASN A 454 -16.42 -5.27 18.39
C ASN A 454 -15.04 -5.72 17.92
N TYR A 455 -14.26 -4.87 17.25
CA TYR A 455 -12.88 -5.19 16.87
C TYR A 455 -11.98 -5.45 18.08
N LYS A 456 -12.01 -4.58 19.09
CA LYS A 456 -11.26 -4.79 20.33
C LYS A 456 -11.70 -6.05 21.06
N LYS A 457 -13.01 -6.33 21.09
CA LYS A 457 -13.57 -7.55 21.70
C LYS A 457 -13.07 -8.81 20.98
N ILE A 458 -13.14 -8.86 19.65
CA ILE A 458 -12.66 -10.00 18.84
C ILE A 458 -11.16 -10.21 19.07
N ALA A 459 -10.36 -9.14 18.98
CA ALA A 459 -8.93 -9.19 19.21
C ALA A 459 -8.61 -9.73 20.62
N ASN A 460 -9.26 -9.21 21.66
CA ASN A 460 -9.06 -9.64 23.05
C ASN A 460 -9.48 -11.10 23.28
N LEU A 461 -10.65 -11.52 22.78
CA LEU A 461 -11.13 -12.90 22.96
C LEU A 461 -10.17 -13.91 22.31
N LYS A 462 -9.76 -13.67 21.06
CA LYS A 462 -8.82 -14.54 20.37
C LYS A 462 -7.41 -14.44 20.96
N ALA A 463 -6.95 -13.25 21.35
CA ALA A 463 -5.66 -13.07 22.02
C ALA A 463 -5.61 -13.82 23.35
N LYS A 464 -6.68 -13.78 24.16
CA LYS A 464 -6.78 -14.60 25.39
C LYS A 464 -6.79 -16.09 25.08
N LYS A 465 -7.54 -16.53 24.06
CA LYS A 465 -7.53 -17.94 23.61
C LYS A 465 -6.13 -18.37 23.20
N TYR A 466 -5.43 -17.58 22.38
CA TYR A 466 -4.11 -17.91 21.88
C TYR A 466 -3.01 -17.71 22.92
N SER A 467 -3.13 -16.73 23.81
CA SER A 467 -2.22 -16.58 24.95
C SER A 467 -2.41 -17.72 25.93
N LYS A 468 -3.65 -18.14 26.20
CA LYS A 468 -3.93 -19.34 26.99
C LYS A 468 -3.38 -20.57 26.26
N LEU A 469 -3.58 -20.72 24.95
CA LEU A 469 -2.97 -21.78 24.16
C LEU A 469 -1.46 -21.75 24.40
N ILE A 470 -0.77 -20.67 24.03
CA ILE A 470 0.67 -20.41 24.21
C ILE A 470 1.17 -20.67 25.64
N ASN A 471 0.39 -20.35 26.67
CA ASN A 471 0.75 -20.52 28.09
C ASN A 471 0.32 -21.87 28.68
N SER A 472 -0.64 -22.56 28.06
CA SER A 472 -1.14 -23.89 28.43
C SER A 472 -0.45 -25.00 27.68
N LEU A 473 0.29 -24.64 26.62
CA LEU A 473 1.44 -25.39 26.15
C LEU A 473 2.27 -25.69 27.40
N PRO A 474 2.35 -26.96 27.84
CA PRO A 474 3.14 -27.27 29.00
C PRO A 474 4.57 -26.76 28.79
N ASP A 475 5.28 -26.39 29.85
CA ASP A 475 6.75 -26.24 29.82
C ASP A 475 7.42 -27.63 29.72
N LEU A 476 6.85 -28.48 28.86
CA LEU A 476 7.35 -29.73 28.38
C LEU A 476 8.57 -29.36 27.53
N LYS A 477 9.73 -29.38 28.17
CA LYS A 477 11.03 -29.26 27.51
C LYS A 477 11.49 -30.66 27.18
N GLY A 478 11.72 -30.92 25.90
CA GLY A 478 12.39 -32.12 25.47
C GLY A 478 13.75 -32.23 26.16
N SER A 479 14.19 -33.47 26.39
CA SER A 479 15.48 -33.70 27.04
C SER A 479 16.58 -33.68 25.99
N LEU A 480 17.55 -32.77 26.15
CA LEU A 480 18.78 -32.77 25.36
C LEU A 480 19.87 -33.46 26.17
N SER A 481 20.42 -34.56 25.67
CA SER A 481 21.44 -35.31 26.38
C SER A 481 22.76 -34.54 26.53
N ASN A 482 23.54 -34.94 27.52
CA ASN A 482 24.99 -34.66 27.52
C ASN A 482 25.64 -35.25 26.27
N GLY A 483 26.82 -34.74 25.90
CA GLY A 483 27.56 -35.22 24.74
C GLY A 483 27.91 -36.70 24.88
N LYS A 484 27.45 -37.52 23.94
CA LYS A 484 27.80 -38.95 23.81
C LYS A 484 28.80 -39.12 22.69
N LEU A 485 29.50 -40.25 22.66
CA LEU A 485 30.49 -40.55 21.63
C LEU A 485 30.10 -41.78 20.81
N VAL A 486 30.39 -41.72 19.51
CA VAL A 486 30.45 -42.88 18.64
C VAL A 486 31.89 -43.04 18.17
N ASN A 487 32.55 -44.08 18.68
CA ASN A 487 33.84 -44.51 18.18
C ASN A 487 33.56 -45.29 16.90
N SER A 488 34.09 -44.80 15.78
CA SER A 488 33.87 -45.35 14.45
C SER A 488 35.13 -46.04 13.96
N PRO A 489 35.17 -47.38 13.94
CA PRO A 489 36.18 -48.14 13.22
C PRO A 489 36.28 -47.74 11.74
N ILE A 490 35.15 -47.54 11.05
CA ILE A 490 35.12 -47.17 9.62
C ILE A 490 35.85 -45.85 9.37
N LEU A 491 35.53 -44.81 10.15
CA LEU A 491 36.16 -43.50 9.99
C LEU A 491 37.52 -43.40 10.69
N LYS A 492 37.81 -44.32 11.63
CA LYS A 492 38.92 -44.22 12.60
C LYS A 492 38.84 -42.95 13.46
N LYS A 493 37.62 -42.48 13.76
CA LYS A 493 37.35 -41.24 14.51
C LYS A 493 36.44 -41.53 15.71
N ALA A 494 36.44 -40.63 16.69
CA ALA A 494 35.50 -40.65 17.82
C ALA A 494 34.62 -39.39 17.77
N LEU A 495 33.42 -39.52 17.18
CA LEU A 495 32.54 -38.39 16.91
C LEU A 495 31.54 -38.16 18.06
N PRO A 496 31.40 -36.92 18.55
CA PRO A 496 30.36 -36.56 19.50
C PRO A 496 28.99 -36.47 18.84
N TYR A 497 27.97 -36.91 19.56
CA TYR A 497 26.57 -36.64 19.22
C TYR A 497 25.76 -36.29 20.47
N LYS A 498 24.70 -35.51 20.28
CA LYS A 498 23.67 -35.29 21.29
C LYS A 498 22.33 -35.79 20.78
N ILE A 499 21.48 -36.26 21.69
CA ILE A 499 20.10 -36.60 21.35
C ILE A 499 19.15 -35.62 22.01
N TYR A 500 18.15 -35.17 21.25
CA TYR A 500 16.95 -34.56 21.77
C TYR A 500 15.82 -35.57 21.71
N LEU A 501 15.16 -35.79 22.83
CA LEU A 501 13.91 -36.54 22.91
C LEU A 501 12.77 -35.59 23.23
N PRO A 502 11.64 -35.70 22.50
CA PRO A 502 10.50 -34.83 22.73
C PRO A 502 9.91 -35.08 24.13
N PRO A 503 9.25 -34.09 24.70
CA PRO A 503 8.74 -34.13 26.07
C PRO A 503 7.41 -34.90 26.13
N ILE A 504 7.47 -36.22 26.21
CA ILE A 504 6.28 -37.09 26.28
C ILE A 504 6.48 -38.16 27.34
N ASP A 505 5.60 -38.19 28.34
CA ASP A 505 5.70 -39.01 29.55
C ASP A 505 5.69 -40.53 29.28
N LYS A 506 5.18 -40.96 28.11
CA LYS A 506 5.31 -42.33 27.60
C LYS A 506 5.41 -42.36 26.07
N ILE A 507 6.61 -42.56 25.53
CA ILE A 507 6.82 -42.88 24.12
C ILE A 507 6.34 -44.34 23.89
N ASN A 508 5.03 -44.53 23.68
CA ASN A 508 4.45 -45.85 23.41
C ASN A 508 4.61 -46.31 21.95
N LYS A 509 5.18 -45.46 21.08
CA LYS A 509 5.44 -45.75 19.67
C LYS A 509 6.83 -45.22 19.28
N LYS A 510 7.52 -45.95 18.40
CA LYS A 510 8.80 -45.52 17.86
C LYS A 510 8.69 -44.16 17.16
N LEU A 511 9.51 -43.19 17.58
CA LEU A 511 9.50 -41.81 17.10
C LEU A 511 10.13 -41.69 15.70
N PRO A 512 9.62 -40.82 14.82
CA PRO A 512 10.41 -40.37 13.69
C PRO A 512 11.70 -39.70 14.18
N VAL A 513 12.73 -39.72 13.33
CA VAL A 513 14.06 -39.26 13.70
C VAL A 513 14.67 -38.38 12.62
N ILE A 514 15.23 -37.25 13.04
CA ILE A 514 16.04 -36.37 12.19
C ILE A 514 17.51 -36.44 12.63
N TYR A 515 18.38 -36.78 11.70
CA TYR A 515 19.82 -36.71 11.85
C TYR A 515 20.28 -35.33 11.37
N ILE A 516 21.13 -34.67 12.14
CA ILE A 516 21.59 -33.30 11.86
C ILE A 516 23.11 -33.29 11.80
N ASN A 517 23.63 -33.00 10.61
CA ASN A 517 25.03 -32.61 10.41
C ASN A 517 25.27 -31.22 11.02
N ASP A 518 26.47 -30.95 11.51
CA ASP A 518 26.81 -29.70 12.21
C ASP A 518 25.99 -29.47 13.51
N GLY A 519 25.70 -30.55 14.22
CA GLY A 519 24.78 -30.59 15.36
C GLY A 519 25.04 -29.54 16.44
N TYR A 520 26.30 -29.28 16.80
CA TYR A 520 26.66 -28.21 17.75
C TYR A 520 26.16 -26.83 17.31
N SER A 521 26.27 -26.53 16.01
CA SER A 521 25.84 -25.24 15.45
C SER A 521 24.32 -25.12 15.39
N TYR A 522 23.61 -26.19 15.03
CA TYR A 522 22.14 -26.21 15.07
C TYR A 522 21.58 -26.03 16.48
N ILE A 523 22.22 -26.59 17.49
CA ILE A 523 21.83 -26.38 18.90
C ILE A 523 22.07 -24.91 19.29
N ARG A 524 23.30 -24.40 19.10
CA ARG A 524 23.70 -23.10 19.66
C ARG A 524 23.23 -21.90 18.86
N LYS A 525 23.41 -21.94 17.54
CA LYS A 525 23.10 -20.83 16.62
C LYS A 525 21.68 -20.97 16.05
N GLY A 526 21.31 -22.19 15.64
CA GLY A 526 19.96 -22.49 15.12
C GLY A 526 18.88 -22.52 16.21
N ARG A 527 19.26 -22.74 17.49
CA ARG A 527 18.31 -22.97 18.59
C ARG A 527 17.31 -24.10 18.29
N LEU A 528 17.73 -25.10 17.49
CA LEU A 528 16.83 -26.11 16.93
C LEU A 528 16.09 -26.93 18.00
N ALA A 529 16.72 -27.23 19.14
CA ALA A 529 16.03 -27.91 20.26
C ALA A 529 14.83 -27.08 20.76
N LYS A 530 14.99 -25.77 20.92
CA LYS A 530 13.90 -24.86 21.34
C LYS A 530 12.82 -24.75 20.26
N THR A 531 13.20 -24.77 18.99
CA THR A 531 12.24 -24.81 17.88
C THR A 531 11.44 -26.11 17.89
N LEU A 532 12.10 -27.25 18.07
CA LEU A 532 11.45 -28.56 18.20
C LEU A 532 10.47 -28.59 19.38
N ASP A 533 10.89 -28.12 20.56
CA ASP A 533 10.01 -27.96 21.73
C ASP A 533 8.76 -27.17 21.34
N SER A 534 8.97 -25.96 20.79
CA SER A 534 7.87 -25.08 20.40
C SER A 534 6.91 -25.77 19.43
N LEU A 535 7.39 -26.35 18.32
CA LEU A 535 6.52 -26.91 17.29
C LEU A 535 5.81 -28.20 17.74
N ILE A 536 6.48 -29.05 18.52
CA ILE A 536 5.90 -30.29 19.03
C ILE A 536 4.84 -29.97 20.08
N VAL A 537 5.16 -29.09 21.04
CA VAL A 537 4.22 -28.72 22.10
C VAL A 537 2.99 -28.02 21.50
N ASN A 538 3.15 -27.23 20.43
CA ASN A 538 2.05 -26.60 19.69
C ASN A 538 1.26 -27.56 18.77
N ASN A 539 1.56 -28.86 18.74
CA ASN A 539 0.99 -29.83 17.79
C ASN A 539 1.11 -29.43 16.31
N ILE A 540 2.03 -28.51 15.99
CA ILE A 540 2.31 -28.11 14.61
C ILE A 540 3.02 -29.26 13.88
N ILE A 541 3.89 -29.98 14.60
CA ILE A 541 4.55 -31.19 14.10
C ILE A 541 4.32 -32.38 15.03
N LYS A 542 4.32 -33.60 14.47
CA LYS A 542 4.37 -34.83 15.25
C LYS A 542 5.66 -34.88 16.08
N PRO A 543 5.63 -35.50 17.28
CA PRO A 543 6.82 -35.69 18.10
C PRO A 543 7.95 -36.38 17.33
N VAL A 544 9.15 -35.81 17.37
CA VAL A 544 10.32 -36.28 16.61
C VAL A 544 11.58 -36.25 17.49
N ALA A 545 12.41 -37.28 17.38
CA ALA A 545 13.73 -37.33 18.00
C ALA A 545 14.77 -36.67 17.08
N ALA A 546 15.76 -35.98 17.65
CA ALA A 546 16.81 -35.33 16.86
C ALA A 546 18.21 -35.77 17.30
N ILE A 547 19.03 -36.25 16.35
CA ILE A 547 20.42 -36.70 16.55
C ILE A 547 21.36 -35.63 16.00
N PHE A 548 22.01 -34.90 16.89
CA PHE A 548 22.93 -33.82 16.56
C PHE A 548 24.36 -34.37 16.48
N LEU A 549 24.83 -34.72 15.28
CA LEU A 549 26.19 -35.19 15.04
C LEU A 549 27.13 -33.99 14.87
N ASP A 550 28.24 -33.98 15.59
CA ASP A 550 29.20 -32.89 15.56
C ASP A 550 30.51 -33.35 14.90
N PRO A 551 30.97 -32.67 13.83
CA PRO A 551 32.09 -33.10 13.00
C PRO A 551 33.46 -32.78 13.62
N ARG A 552 33.58 -32.90 14.95
CA ARG A 552 34.82 -32.68 15.70
C ARG A 552 35.31 -34.00 16.28
N ASP A 553 36.50 -34.43 15.88
CA ASP A 553 37.03 -35.71 16.34
C ASP A 553 37.69 -35.58 17.71
N LYS A 554 37.21 -36.36 18.69
CA LYS A 554 37.83 -36.42 20.01
C LYS A 554 39.27 -36.95 19.96
N ASN A 555 39.58 -37.89 19.06
CA ASN A 555 40.92 -38.48 18.97
C ASN A 555 41.97 -37.44 18.50
N GLU A 556 41.53 -36.44 17.73
CA GLU A 556 42.34 -35.30 17.28
C GLU A 556 42.03 -34.02 18.07
N ASN A 557 41.90 -34.09 19.40
CA ASN A 557 41.69 -32.94 20.29
C ASN A 557 40.52 -32.02 19.88
N TRP A 558 39.40 -32.61 19.46
CA TRP A 558 38.19 -31.91 18.99
C TRP A 558 38.39 -31.05 17.73
N LYS A 559 39.41 -31.37 16.92
CA LYS A 559 39.64 -30.74 15.62
C LYS A 559 38.40 -30.90 14.75
N ASN A 560 38.01 -29.80 14.09
CA ASN A 560 36.93 -29.80 13.13
C ASN A 560 37.38 -30.51 11.84
N ILE A 561 36.79 -31.66 11.55
CA ILE A 561 37.08 -32.52 10.41
C ILE A 561 35.93 -32.54 9.39
N ARG A 562 35.14 -31.47 9.36
CA ARG A 562 33.97 -31.33 8.47
C ARG A 562 34.29 -31.57 6.99
N GLN A 563 35.45 -31.11 6.52
CA GLN A 563 35.86 -31.33 5.13
C GLN A 563 36.18 -32.81 4.86
N GLU A 564 36.80 -33.51 5.81
CA GLU A 564 37.10 -34.95 5.70
C GLU A 564 35.80 -35.78 5.65
N LEU A 565 34.77 -35.37 6.41
CA LEU A 565 33.51 -36.12 6.53
C LEU A 565 32.50 -35.81 5.42
N PHE A 566 32.30 -34.54 5.07
CA PHE A 566 31.09 -34.11 4.36
C PHE A 566 31.24 -33.97 2.84
N LEU A 567 32.46 -33.99 2.31
CA LEU A 567 32.73 -33.78 0.89
C LEU A 567 32.60 -35.10 0.11
N CYS A 568 31.36 -35.56 -0.10
CA CYS A 568 31.04 -36.77 -0.87
C CYS A 568 31.86 -38.02 -0.46
N ASN A 569 32.04 -38.21 0.84
CA ASN A 569 32.85 -39.30 1.38
C ASN A 569 32.01 -40.60 1.50
N PRO A 570 32.36 -41.69 0.79
CA PRO A 570 31.64 -42.96 0.90
C PRO A 570 31.76 -43.59 2.29
N HIS A 571 32.89 -43.44 2.99
CA HIS A 571 33.04 -43.96 4.36
C HIS A 571 32.12 -43.25 5.36
N PHE A 572 31.73 -42.01 5.06
CA PHE A 572 30.72 -41.32 5.87
C PHE A 572 29.32 -41.91 5.65
N VAL A 573 29.04 -42.44 4.46
CA VAL A 573 27.83 -43.20 4.17
C VAL A 573 27.83 -44.51 4.96
N ASP A 574 28.91 -45.28 4.88
CA ASP A 574 29.08 -46.55 5.59
C ASP A 574 28.97 -46.36 7.12
N PHE A 575 29.58 -45.29 7.66
CA PHE A 575 29.42 -44.91 9.07
C PHE A 575 27.96 -44.70 9.46
N PHE A 576 27.16 -44.05 8.61
CA PHE A 576 25.75 -43.85 8.89
C PHE A 576 24.97 -45.16 8.87
N THR A 577 25.19 -46.01 7.86
CA THR A 577 24.42 -47.24 7.66
C THR A 577 24.79 -48.34 8.64
N ASP A 578 26.07 -48.49 8.94
CA ASP A 578 26.59 -49.69 9.60
C ASP A 578 26.88 -49.44 11.10
N GLU A 579 27.07 -48.18 11.50
CA GLU A 579 27.45 -47.83 12.87
C GLU A 579 26.44 -46.90 13.56
N LEU A 580 26.19 -45.70 13.02
CA LEU A 580 25.41 -44.68 13.72
C LEU A 580 23.93 -45.04 13.82
N ILE A 581 23.25 -45.31 12.69
CA ILE A 581 21.81 -45.59 12.69
C ILE A 581 21.50 -46.85 13.52
N PRO A 582 22.19 -48.00 13.34
CA PRO A 582 21.95 -49.19 14.16
C PRO A 582 22.13 -48.93 15.65
N LYS A 583 23.15 -48.14 16.02
CA LYS A 583 23.39 -47.74 17.42
C LYS A 583 22.26 -46.89 17.99
N ILE A 584 21.75 -45.92 17.24
CA ILE A 584 20.64 -45.06 17.68
C ILE A 584 19.35 -45.88 17.83
N GLU A 585 19.04 -46.76 16.87
CA GLU A 585 17.83 -47.60 16.91
C GLU A 585 17.82 -48.62 18.05
N LYS A 586 18.99 -49.09 18.47
CA LYS A 586 19.14 -49.99 19.63
C LYS A 586 18.98 -49.25 20.95
N LEU A 587 19.46 -48.00 21.04
CA LEU A 587 19.52 -47.24 22.29
C LEU A 587 18.29 -46.39 22.58
N TYR A 588 17.50 -46.05 21.56
CA TYR A 588 16.40 -45.10 21.67
C TYR A 588 15.14 -45.59 20.96
N PRO A 589 13.95 -45.16 21.40
CA PRO A 589 12.68 -45.57 20.81
C PRO A 589 12.41 -44.80 19.50
N VAL A 590 13.27 -44.96 18.49
CA VAL A 590 13.13 -44.34 17.16
C VAL A 590 12.69 -45.36 16.11
N SER A 591 12.02 -44.88 15.07
CA SER A 591 11.50 -45.67 13.95
C SER A 591 12.65 -46.18 13.09
N ASN A 592 12.56 -47.45 12.69
CA ASN A 592 13.48 -48.05 11.72
C ASN A 592 12.98 -47.89 10.28
N ASN A 593 11.78 -47.32 10.07
CA ASN A 593 11.22 -47.09 8.75
C ASN A 593 11.91 -45.89 8.08
N ARG A 594 12.41 -46.08 6.85
CA ARG A 594 13.03 -45.01 6.05
C ARG A 594 12.15 -43.77 5.91
N LYS A 595 10.81 -43.92 5.84
CA LYS A 595 9.85 -42.81 5.67
C LYS A 595 9.85 -41.85 6.87
N ASP A 596 10.25 -42.33 8.02
CA ASP A 596 10.34 -41.55 9.26
C ASP A 596 11.75 -40.99 9.52
N ARG A 597 12.71 -41.25 8.61
CA ARG A 597 14.11 -40.87 8.75
C ARG A 597 14.45 -39.69 7.86
N THR A 598 14.90 -38.60 8.49
CA THR A 598 15.33 -37.37 7.83
C THR A 598 16.80 -37.08 8.08
N ILE A 599 17.52 -36.55 7.09
CA ILE A 599 18.86 -35.98 7.25
C ILE A 599 18.81 -34.49 6.93
N LEU A 600 19.40 -33.67 7.80
CA LEU A 600 19.48 -32.22 7.68
C LEU A 600 20.94 -31.77 7.76
N GLY A 601 21.30 -30.81 6.92
CA GLY A 601 22.55 -30.10 7.08
C GLY A 601 22.60 -28.77 6.33
N VAL A 602 23.60 -27.98 6.69
CA VAL A 602 23.85 -26.64 6.15
C VAL A 602 25.18 -26.62 5.39
N SER A 603 25.33 -25.88 4.29
CA SER A 603 26.63 -25.75 3.60
C SER A 603 27.24 -27.13 3.24
N PHE A 604 28.48 -27.46 3.66
CA PHE A 604 29.02 -28.83 3.48
C PHE A 604 28.11 -29.92 4.07
N GLY A 605 27.46 -29.66 5.21
CA GLY A 605 26.49 -30.59 5.79
C GLY A 605 25.25 -30.80 4.92
N GLY A 606 24.85 -29.79 4.15
CA GLY A 606 23.77 -29.87 3.16
C GLY A 606 24.20 -30.69 1.93
N LEU A 607 25.44 -30.53 1.48
CA LEU A 607 26.05 -31.43 0.48
C LEU A 607 26.08 -32.87 0.99
N ALA A 608 26.54 -33.11 2.22
CA ALA A 608 26.56 -34.45 2.81
C ALA A 608 25.16 -35.06 2.92
N ALA A 609 24.15 -34.27 3.28
CA ALA A 609 22.75 -34.71 3.30
C ALA A 609 22.26 -35.13 1.90
N SER A 610 22.62 -34.36 0.87
CA SER A 610 22.34 -34.73 -0.53
C SER A 610 23.05 -36.02 -0.94
N TYR A 611 24.32 -36.17 -0.56
CA TYR A 611 25.12 -37.35 -0.90
C TYR A 611 24.58 -38.62 -0.22
N LEU A 612 24.20 -38.55 1.06
CA LEU A 612 23.51 -39.66 1.74
C LEU A 612 22.18 -40.01 1.06
N GLY A 613 21.39 -39.01 0.66
CA GLY A 613 20.16 -39.25 -0.09
C GLY A 613 20.38 -39.91 -1.45
N ASP A 614 21.49 -39.58 -2.10
CA ASP A 614 21.90 -40.14 -3.39
C ASP A 614 22.41 -41.58 -3.29
N GLN A 615 23.26 -41.87 -2.30
CA GLN A 615 23.95 -43.15 -2.17
C GLN A 615 23.11 -44.22 -1.46
N VAL A 616 22.35 -43.83 -0.44
CA VAL A 616 21.53 -44.77 0.35
C VAL A 616 20.05 -44.35 0.37
N PRO A 617 19.40 -44.23 -0.82
CA PRO A 617 17.99 -43.89 -0.94
C PRO A 617 17.07 -45.01 -0.47
N HIS A 618 17.57 -46.11 0.11
CA HIS A 618 16.78 -47.11 0.83
C HIS A 618 16.81 -46.87 2.35
N ILE A 619 17.77 -46.08 2.86
CA ILE A 619 17.87 -45.69 4.28
C ILE A 619 17.19 -44.36 4.56
N PHE A 620 17.42 -43.32 3.77
CA PHE A 620 16.78 -42.00 3.95
C PHE A 620 15.69 -41.76 2.92
N LYS A 621 14.49 -41.38 3.38
CA LYS A 621 13.41 -40.86 2.52
C LYS A 621 13.41 -39.34 2.47
N ASN A 622 13.74 -38.68 3.56
CA ASN A 622 13.57 -37.25 3.73
C ASN A 622 14.93 -36.55 3.79
N ILE A 623 15.18 -35.57 2.91
CA ILE A 623 16.45 -34.84 2.81
C ILE A 623 16.20 -33.35 2.95
N ALA A 624 16.88 -32.69 3.89
CA ALA A 624 16.80 -31.25 4.09
C ALA A 624 18.18 -30.60 3.89
N MET A 625 18.25 -29.63 2.98
CA MET A 625 19.47 -28.94 2.58
C MET A 625 19.31 -27.43 2.79
N GLN A 626 20.20 -26.84 3.57
CA GLN A 626 20.31 -25.38 3.73
C GLN A 626 21.61 -24.88 3.10
N SER A 627 21.49 -24.02 2.09
CA SER A 627 22.60 -23.45 1.32
C SER A 627 23.69 -24.47 0.98
N PRO A 628 23.37 -25.63 0.37
CA PRO A 628 24.30 -26.73 0.20
C PRO A 628 25.51 -26.35 -0.66
N ALA A 629 26.70 -26.79 -0.27
CA ALA A 629 27.96 -26.40 -0.89
C ALA A 629 28.37 -27.29 -2.08
N PHE A 630 27.51 -27.41 -3.09
CA PHE A 630 27.68 -28.35 -4.20
C PHE A 630 28.97 -28.16 -5.01
N HIS A 631 29.55 -26.95 -5.10
CA HIS A 631 30.82 -26.71 -5.81
C HIS A 631 31.99 -27.59 -5.33
N THR A 632 31.95 -28.06 -4.09
CA THR A 632 33.00 -28.93 -3.52
C THR A 632 32.90 -30.40 -3.96
N CYS A 633 31.78 -30.79 -4.58
CA CYS A 633 31.59 -32.10 -5.18
C CYS A 633 30.69 -31.99 -6.42
N PRO A 634 31.21 -31.48 -7.55
CA PRO A 634 30.41 -31.19 -8.75
C PRO A 634 29.73 -32.42 -9.37
N ASP A 635 30.26 -33.63 -9.17
CA ASP A 635 29.65 -34.83 -9.74
C ASP A 635 28.29 -35.19 -9.08
N ILE A 636 27.93 -34.55 -7.96
CA ILE A 636 26.61 -34.72 -7.35
C ILE A 636 25.48 -34.30 -8.29
N TYR A 637 25.67 -33.26 -9.10
CA TYR A 637 24.67 -32.83 -10.10
C TYR A 637 24.40 -33.95 -11.11
N LYS A 638 25.47 -34.52 -11.67
CA LYS A 638 25.39 -35.65 -12.61
C LYS A 638 24.75 -36.87 -11.96
N SER A 639 25.02 -37.12 -10.68
CA SER A 639 24.43 -38.25 -9.96
C SER A 639 22.91 -38.13 -9.84
N TYR A 640 22.39 -36.93 -9.57
CA TYR A 640 20.95 -36.68 -9.55
C TYR A 640 20.34 -36.62 -10.96
N GLU A 641 21.07 -36.09 -11.93
CA GLU A 641 20.62 -35.90 -13.32
C GLU A 641 20.58 -37.20 -14.12
N LEU A 642 21.62 -38.03 -14.05
CA LEU A 642 21.81 -39.19 -14.92
C LEU A 642 21.26 -40.50 -14.33
N LYS A 643 21.38 -40.72 -13.01
CA LYS A 643 20.89 -41.97 -12.37
C LYS A 643 19.35 -41.98 -12.30
N PRO A 644 18.68 -43.15 -12.21
CA PRO A 644 17.23 -43.21 -12.02
C PRO A 644 16.73 -42.34 -10.86
N LYS A 645 15.52 -41.78 -10.99
CA LYS A 645 14.91 -40.95 -9.93
C LYS A 645 14.76 -41.80 -8.67
N LYS A 646 15.25 -41.25 -7.56
CA LYS A 646 15.16 -41.88 -6.23
C LYS A 646 13.85 -41.47 -5.57
N ASP A 647 13.27 -42.38 -4.80
CA ASP A 647 12.06 -42.09 -4.03
C ASP A 647 12.40 -41.26 -2.78
N LEU A 648 12.60 -39.94 -2.98
CA LEU A 648 13.00 -38.98 -1.95
C LEU A 648 12.00 -37.83 -1.84
N LYS A 649 11.81 -37.35 -0.61
CA LYS A 649 11.13 -36.10 -0.27
C LYS A 649 12.18 -35.08 0.16
N ILE A 650 12.26 -33.96 -0.53
CA ILE A 650 13.40 -33.04 -0.46
C ILE A 650 12.94 -31.63 -0.09
N TYR A 651 13.64 -31.03 0.85
CA TYR A 651 13.57 -29.60 1.16
C TYR A 651 14.93 -28.96 0.85
N LEU A 652 14.95 -27.92 0.01
CA LEU A 652 16.16 -27.21 -0.36
C LEU A 652 15.94 -25.71 -0.16
N SER A 653 16.81 -25.05 0.60
CA SER A 653 16.74 -23.60 0.84
C SER A 653 18.06 -22.90 0.58
N PHE A 654 18.00 -21.66 0.08
CA PHE A 654 19.17 -20.82 -0.18
C PHE A 654 18.80 -19.34 -0.35
N GLY A 655 19.76 -18.43 -0.18
CA GLY A 655 19.59 -16.99 -0.38
C GLY A 655 20.06 -16.50 -1.76
N THR A 656 19.48 -15.39 -2.24
CA THR A 656 19.85 -14.72 -3.51
C THR A 656 20.85 -13.56 -3.34
N GLY A 657 21.34 -13.34 -2.11
CA GLY A 657 22.38 -12.35 -1.83
C GLY A 657 23.78 -12.95 -2.00
N ARG A 658 24.65 -12.75 -1.01
CA ARG A 658 25.98 -13.40 -0.93
C ARG A 658 25.86 -14.81 -0.32
N ASP A 659 25.10 -15.68 -0.97
CA ASP A 659 24.90 -17.08 -0.57
C ASP A 659 25.20 -18.04 -1.75
N THR A 660 24.46 -19.16 -1.86
CA THR A 660 24.76 -20.31 -2.72
C THR A 660 23.86 -20.41 -3.96
N GLU A 661 23.11 -19.35 -4.29
CA GLU A 661 22.19 -19.31 -5.43
C GLU A 661 22.75 -19.89 -6.73
N LYS A 662 23.96 -19.47 -7.11
CA LYS A 662 24.61 -19.89 -8.38
C LYS A 662 24.76 -21.41 -8.51
N GLN A 663 24.93 -22.10 -7.39
CA GLN A 663 25.09 -23.55 -7.36
C GLN A 663 23.77 -24.27 -7.04
N ASP A 664 22.83 -23.64 -6.32
CA ASP A 664 21.59 -24.28 -5.94
C ASP A 664 20.55 -24.29 -7.06
N ILE A 665 20.50 -23.25 -7.90
CA ILE A 665 19.59 -23.17 -9.05
C ILE A 665 19.74 -24.38 -10.00
N PRO A 666 20.96 -24.76 -10.45
CA PRO A 666 21.14 -25.95 -11.28
C PRO A 666 20.60 -27.22 -10.63
N MET A 667 20.86 -27.43 -9.33
CA MET A 667 20.36 -28.62 -8.63
C MET A 667 18.83 -28.60 -8.54
N VAL A 668 18.23 -27.46 -8.19
CA VAL A 668 16.77 -27.30 -8.14
C VAL A 668 16.14 -27.63 -9.49
N ASN A 669 16.75 -27.19 -10.60
CA ASN A 669 16.25 -27.48 -11.94
C ASN A 669 16.30 -28.98 -12.25
N ILE A 670 17.40 -29.67 -11.90
CA ILE A 670 17.53 -31.13 -12.04
C ILE A 670 16.46 -31.85 -11.21
N LEU A 671 16.25 -31.45 -9.96
CA LEU A 671 15.28 -32.10 -9.08
C LEU A 671 13.83 -31.88 -9.55
N LYS A 672 13.51 -30.67 -10.04
CA LYS A 672 12.19 -30.36 -10.61
C LYS A 672 11.94 -31.11 -11.91
N SER A 673 12.90 -31.12 -12.84
CA SER A 673 12.75 -31.78 -14.14
C SER A 673 12.52 -33.29 -14.02
N LYS A 674 13.13 -33.92 -13.01
CA LYS A 674 12.91 -35.34 -12.72
C LYS A 674 11.67 -35.63 -11.87
N GLY A 675 10.95 -34.60 -11.41
CA GLY A 675 9.72 -34.73 -10.65
C GLY A 675 9.91 -35.29 -9.24
N TYR A 676 10.96 -34.89 -8.52
CA TYR A 676 11.09 -35.20 -7.10
C TYR A 676 10.00 -34.51 -6.27
N GLU A 677 9.58 -35.10 -5.14
CA GLU A 677 8.75 -34.41 -4.15
C GLU A 677 9.62 -33.33 -3.48
N LEU A 678 9.58 -32.11 -4.01
CA LEU A 678 10.52 -31.05 -3.69
C LEU A 678 9.81 -29.79 -3.18
N LYS A 679 10.28 -29.28 -2.03
CA LYS A 679 10.01 -27.92 -1.57
C LYS A 679 11.30 -27.09 -1.69
N VAL A 680 11.19 -25.94 -2.35
CA VAL A 680 12.30 -24.97 -2.46
C VAL A 680 11.92 -23.70 -1.70
N ASP A 681 12.80 -23.22 -0.83
CA ASP A 681 12.64 -21.96 -0.10
C ASP A 681 13.78 -20.99 -0.47
N ILE A 682 13.45 -19.91 -1.18
CA ILE A 682 14.42 -18.95 -1.72
C ILE A 682 14.31 -17.65 -0.93
N ILE A 683 15.41 -17.23 -0.30
CA ILE A 683 15.44 -16.09 0.61
C ILE A 683 16.05 -14.90 -0.13
N GLU A 684 15.20 -13.98 -0.57
CA GLU A 684 15.61 -12.77 -1.27
C GLU A 684 16.63 -11.96 -0.44
N ASN A 685 17.76 -11.62 -1.04
CA ASN A 685 18.89 -10.93 -0.38
C ASN A 685 19.49 -11.69 0.83
N GLY A 686 19.14 -12.96 1.02
CA GLY A 686 19.71 -13.81 2.07
C GLY A 686 21.19 -14.08 1.83
N GLY A 687 21.99 -14.02 2.90
CA GLY A 687 23.43 -14.37 2.87
C GLY A 687 23.74 -15.71 3.55
N HIS A 688 24.97 -16.20 3.39
CA HIS A 688 25.45 -17.47 3.95
C HIS A 688 25.70 -17.41 5.48
N ASN A 689 24.63 -17.26 6.28
CA ASN A 689 24.76 -17.10 7.73
C ASN A 689 23.57 -17.64 8.55
N TRP A 690 23.80 -17.81 9.86
CA TRP A 690 22.84 -18.41 10.78
C TRP A 690 21.59 -17.58 11.07
N ASN A 691 21.57 -16.27 10.78
CA ASN A 691 20.34 -15.50 10.92
C ASN A 691 19.32 -15.96 9.87
N ILE A 692 19.79 -16.27 8.66
CA ILE A 692 18.95 -16.79 7.58
C ILE A 692 18.57 -18.26 7.82
N TRP A 693 19.55 -19.13 8.09
CA TRP A 693 19.28 -20.57 8.26
C TRP A 693 18.35 -20.88 9.43
N LYS A 694 18.41 -20.09 10.49
CA LYS A 694 17.56 -20.29 11.67
C LYS A 694 16.09 -20.05 11.34
N GLU A 695 15.77 -19.05 10.52
CA GLU A 695 14.38 -18.67 10.20
C GLU A 695 13.68 -19.74 9.33
N GLN A 696 14.44 -20.58 8.65
CA GLN A 696 13.92 -21.65 7.78
C GLN A 696 13.57 -22.94 8.56
N LEU A 697 14.04 -23.10 9.79
CA LEU A 697 13.93 -24.36 10.54
C LEU A 697 12.48 -24.78 10.77
N ASP A 698 11.59 -23.82 11.02
CA ASP A 698 10.16 -24.08 11.24
C ASP A 698 9.53 -24.70 9.98
N ASN A 699 9.79 -24.11 8.82
CA ASN A 699 9.30 -24.58 7.53
C ASN A 699 9.82 -25.99 7.20
N ILE A 700 11.11 -26.25 7.47
CA ILE A 700 11.74 -27.57 7.26
C ILE A 700 11.02 -28.62 8.12
N LEU A 701 10.84 -28.34 9.41
CA LEU A 701 10.24 -29.29 10.34
C LEU A 701 8.76 -29.54 10.00
N VAL A 702 8.01 -28.48 9.68
CA VAL A 702 6.60 -28.59 9.25
C VAL A 702 6.47 -29.43 7.98
N TYR A 703 7.36 -29.25 7.00
CA TYR A 703 7.29 -29.97 5.74
C TYR A 703 7.42 -31.50 5.90
N PHE A 704 8.25 -31.97 6.83
CA PHE A 704 8.46 -33.39 7.08
C PHE A 704 7.57 -33.99 8.16
N TYR A 705 7.17 -33.19 9.15
CA TYR A 705 6.54 -33.68 10.36
C TYR A 705 5.19 -33.01 10.69
N GLY A 706 4.66 -32.15 9.82
CA GLY A 706 3.37 -31.47 10.02
C GLY A 706 2.22 -32.45 10.32
N THR A 707 1.35 -32.09 11.26
CA THR A 707 0.17 -32.88 11.61
C THR A 707 -0.98 -32.69 10.59
N PRO A 708 -1.85 -33.70 10.35
CA PRO A 708 -2.90 -33.65 9.32
C PRO A 708 -4.01 -32.61 9.52
N GLU A 709 -4.10 -31.96 10.69
CA GLU A 709 -5.00 -30.82 10.91
C GLU A 709 -4.50 -29.53 10.23
N LEU A 710 -3.25 -29.53 9.75
CA LEU A 710 -2.80 -28.62 8.70
C LEU A 710 -3.34 -29.15 7.37
N PRO A 711 -4.10 -28.37 6.59
CA PRO A 711 -4.30 -28.74 5.19
C PRO A 711 -2.91 -28.81 4.57
N GLN A 712 -2.49 -30.03 4.23
CA GLN A 712 -1.29 -30.25 3.45
C GLN A 712 -1.42 -29.35 2.23
N THR A 713 -0.45 -28.44 2.07
CA THR A 713 -0.31 -27.61 0.88
C THR A 713 -0.14 -28.55 -0.30
N ASN A 714 -1.26 -28.96 -0.89
CA ASN A 714 -1.26 -29.70 -2.13
C ASN A 714 -0.84 -28.74 -3.23
N GLN A 715 0.18 -29.19 -3.96
CA GLN A 715 0.93 -28.51 -5.01
C GLN A 715 0.05 -28.06 -6.18
#